data_AF-A0A5J6IA84-F1
#
_entry.id   AF-A0A5J6IA84-F1
#
_cell.length_a   1.000
_cell.length_b   1.000
_cell.length_c   1.000
_cell.angle_alpha   90.00
_cell.angle_beta   90.00
_cell.angle_gamma   90.00
#
_symmetry.space_group_name_H-M   'P 1'
#
loop_
_entity.id
_entity.type
_entity.pdbx_description
1 polymer ?
#
loop_
_entity_poly.entity_id
_entity_poly.type
_entity_poly.pdbx_seq_one_letter_code
_entity_poly.pdbx_strand_id
1 'polypeptide(L)'
;MNPSPETGGDVPARHHEVDRQHEGELIESGPRGSAAIAGLLARFQPPPSPRQSVDSTNAPQGPVSGTPAWGLEQLAKAIVSKAAALLDIKEIDTETDLFDAGATSVDAVRLVAVLDRELNVRLSLDDVFADARPRRLAQRWLGSPTKRPLPEAPAATGAPVAPAATGAPELPVASAPSATTTASQGTDIMPTETVTPDETLPVLDDHAEDLALIMADLARADQLPWCGDPEPVPPRRVLLTGVTGFLGGHMLLDLLRHSDAHVVCLVRGDTVQDAERRLAEGLAGFSLPWSAEIRRRVTVLPGDLRRPRLGLTDEQWELLANELDSVVSVAAAVDFLRGYPSLRRTNVLGVLTLAELAMTGRPKPLHHISSIAVFNEIGIASMGEDDPVAHVDRLTAGYDKSKWAAEAALRRARDRGLKATFLRPGGIVGHTRTGAYNPHDINTGLFSAISRYRVAPKINYSNSAPVDWVSRVATAVICEPSGWGQNYHLTGRPDTLTEMVRDQELGGLNVRVMAWDVWLKDFLARCESDPVPELEFMARVLRNPAGQKIVEASVTAPMATGERTEAFVARHKLPPPTRYDAQARLKSYERMARDGLVILPHRDDPPHLWFRETMRGKVGPADGKPDTHCSFALTLSIASMYQLVQHRTIDVRGTVSCSLLHPDPLTVDDGEIWVRPHEGVPHRHGLDHPLLRYRLALRDSDGNGWWLEGWKTARARFDYMKQARTLTIRAGREGEPASLAGTMRVPKKSYKREQIDGIRVNPNLSMREQRIAKLAWLTWFSAQLGQGLLEPTLRAGAELLDLRPDAIDLDKDRYQAKLKQWEKDRKHLR
;
A
#
# COMPACT_ATOMS: atom_id res chain seq x y z
N MET A 1 -47.69 -38.48 -34.94
CA MET A 1 -49.12 -38.30 -35.24
C MET A 1 -49.58 -37.03 -34.55
N ASN A 2 -49.95 -36.02 -35.33
CA ASN A 2 -50.79 -34.86 -34.91
C ASN A 2 -52.20 -35.38 -34.47
N PRO A 3 -53.10 -34.59 -33.84
CA PRO A 3 -53.18 -33.12 -33.86
C PRO A 3 -53.66 -32.41 -32.55
N SER A 4 -53.59 -31.07 -32.54
CA SER A 4 -54.44 -30.16 -31.73
C SER A 4 -55.90 -30.14 -32.26
N PRO A 5 -56.94 -29.54 -31.60
CA PRO A 5 -57.02 -28.08 -31.35
C PRO A 5 -57.74 -27.62 -30.07
N GLU A 6 -57.42 -26.38 -29.65
CA GLU A 6 -58.19 -25.52 -28.76
C GLU A 6 -59.31 -24.77 -29.52
N THR A 7 -60.37 -24.31 -28.84
CA THR A 7 -61.06 -23.03 -29.14
C THR A 7 -62.00 -22.59 -28.00
N GLY A 8 -61.99 -21.28 -27.71
CA GLY A 8 -62.93 -20.48 -26.90
C GLY A 8 -62.21 -19.71 -25.76
N GLY A 9 -61.81 -18.44 -25.86
CA GLY A 9 -62.56 -17.20 -26.24
C GLY A 9 -63.24 -16.65 -24.97
N ASP A 10 -63.01 -15.46 -24.40
CA ASP A 10 -62.75 -14.08 -24.86
C ASP A 10 -61.81 -13.34 -23.86
N VAL A 11 -61.03 -12.31 -24.20
CA VAL A 11 -61.38 -10.86 -24.31
C VAL A 11 -60.14 -10.08 -24.83
N PRO A 12 -60.27 -8.93 -25.54
CA PRO A 12 -59.26 -8.46 -26.51
C PRO A 12 -58.40 -7.25 -26.11
N ALA A 13 -57.27 -7.13 -26.83
CA ALA A 13 -56.62 -5.91 -27.37
C ALA A 13 -55.93 -4.93 -26.38
N ARG A 14 -54.77 -4.32 -26.66
CA ARG A 14 -53.85 -4.28 -27.81
C ARG A 14 -52.55 -3.55 -27.38
N HIS A 15 -51.43 -3.99 -27.95
CA HIS A 15 -50.15 -3.31 -28.27
C HIS A 15 -49.81 -1.92 -27.71
N HIS A 16 -48.60 -1.74 -27.19
CA HIS A 16 -47.41 -1.20 -27.90
C HIS A 16 -46.21 -1.28 -26.92
N GLU A 17 -45.13 -1.97 -27.28
CA GLU A 17 -43.95 -1.46 -27.99
C GLU A 17 -42.97 -0.75 -27.04
N VAL A 18 -41.77 -1.32 -27.03
CA VAL A 18 -40.64 -1.01 -26.16
C VAL A 18 -40.00 0.27 -26.65
N ASP A 19 -39.89 1.28 -25.78
CA ASP A 19 -38.83 2.27 -25.88
C ASP A 19 -38.11 2.44 -24.55
N ARG A 20 -36.78 2.44 -24.66
CA ARG A 20 -35.80 2.54 -23.57
C ARG A 20 -35.56 4.02 -23.31
N GLN A 21 -35.95 4.54 -22.14
CA GLN A 21 -35.23 5.60 -21.42
C GLN A 21 -35.95 5.96 -20.11
N HIS A 22 -35.14 6.14 -19.05
CA HIS A 22 -35.43 6.66 -17.69
C HIS A 22 -35.58 5.63 -16.57
N GLU A 23 -34.44 5.26 -15.99
CA GLU A 23 -34.32 5.07 -14.53
C GLU A 23 -32.98 5.69 -14.08
N GLY A 24 -33.02 7.00 -13.89
CA GLY A 24 -32.11 7.75 -13.04
C GLY A 24 -33.00 8.68 -12.23
N GLU A 25 -32.67 8.82 -10.93
CA GLU A 25 -33.38 9.60 -9.90
C GLU A 25 -34.48 8.84 -9.14
N LEU A 26 -34.07 8.17 -8.05
CA LEU A 26 -34.85 8.02 -6.82
C LEU A 26 -33.98 7.42 -5.69
N ILE A 27 -32.91 8.12 -5.26
CA ILE A 27 -32.33 7.91 -3.91
C ILE A 27 -31.83 9.27 -3.37
N GLU A 28 -32.73 10.21 -3.16
CA GLU A 28 -32.57 11.28 -2.16
C GLU A 28 -33.95 11.64 -1.60
N SER A 29 -34.41 10.90 -0.57
CA SER A 29 -35.33 11.43 0.45
C SER A 29 -35.56 10.47 1.63
N GLY A 30 -34.76 10.66 2.70
CA GLY A 30 -35.16 10.50 4.11
C GLY A 30 -35.02 9.13 4.80
N PRO A 31 -35.01 9.08 6.16
CA PRO A 31 -35.28 10.18 7.09
C PRO A 31 -34.10 10.53 8.03
N ARG A 32 -33.98 11.84 8.30
CA ARG A 32 -33.36 12.38 9.51
C ARG A 32 -34.20 11.91 10.72
N GLY A 33 -33.57 11.20 11.65
CA GLY A 33 -34.13 10.87 12.96
C GLY A 33 -33.06 11.04 14.02
N SER A 34 -33.22 12.00 14.93
CA SER A 34 -32.25 12.34 15.99
C SER A 34 -32.16 11.27 17.12
N ALA A 35 -32.62 10.04 16.88
CA ALA A 35 -32.62 8.96 17.86
C ALA A 35 -31.51 7.92 17.65
N ALA A 36 -30.78 7.95 16.53
CA ALA A 36 -29.70 6.99 16.26
C ALA A 36 -28.31 7.44 16.76
N ILE A 37 -28.14 8.73 17.08
CA ILE A 37 -26.87 9.29 17.57
C ILE A 37 -26.75 9.19 19.10
N ALA A 38 -27.88 9.16 19.83
CA ALA A 38 -27.87 8.99 21.28
C ALA A 38 -27.47 7.57 21.73
N GLY A 39 -27.72 6.54 20.91
CA GLY A 39 -27.31 5.17 21.20
C GLY A 39 -25.82 4.88 20.96
N LEU A 40 -25.16 5.66 20.09
CA LEU A 40 -23.73 5.51 19.78
C LEU A 40 -22.82 6.28 20.75
N LEU A 41 -23.34 7.32 21.42
CA LEU A 41 -22.62 8.07 22.47
C LEU A 41 -22.72 7.42 23.87
N ALA A 42 -23.59 6.42 24.06
CA ALA A 42 -23.74 5.70 25.33
C ALA A 42 -22.64 4.65 25.60
N ARG A 43 -21.66 4.46 24.69
CA ARG A 43 -20.52 3.54 24.87
C ARG A 43 -19.22 4.21 25.36
N PHE A 44 -19.26 5.51 25.65
CA PHE A 44 -18.12 6.26 26.18
C PHE A 44 -18.51 7.11 27.40
N GLN A 45 -19.03 6.46 28.44
CA GLN A 45 -19.04 7.07 29.78
C GLN A 45 -17.92 6.46 30.63
N PRO A 46 -17.06 7.27 31.27
CA PRO A 46 -16.18 6.79 32.33
C PRO A 46 -17.04 6.33 33.53
N PRO A 47 -16.57 5.36 34.33
CA PRO A 47 -17.36 4.86 35.45
C PRO A 47 -17.62 5.97 36.48
N PRO A 48 -18.80 5.99 37.14
CA PRO A 48 -19.09 6.94 38.20
C PRO A 48 -18.20 6.69 39.41
N SER A 49 -17.67 7.77 39.99
CA SER A 49 -16.95 7.74 41.25
C SER A 49 -17.86 7.21 42.36
N PRO A 50 -17.47 6.18 43.13
CA PRO A 50 -18.22 5.79 44.31
C PRO A 50 -17.98 6.82 45.42
N ARG A 51 -18.95 7.71 45.62
CA ARG A 51 -19.23 8.30 46.93
C ARG A 51 -20.33 7.48 47.60
N GLN A 52 -19.92 6.45 48.33
CA GLN A 52 -20.70 5.94 49.45
C GLN A 52 -19.79 5.95 50.68
N SER A 53 -20.28 6.65 51.69
CA SER A 53 -19.85 6.61 53.08
C SER A 53 -19.81 5.16 53.57
N VAL A 54 -18.61 4.69 53.92
CA VAL A 54 -18.42 3.52 54.77
C VAL A 54 -17.70 4.01 56.02
N ASP A 55 -18.23 3.55 57.14
CA ASP A 55 -17.78 3.76 58.51
C ASP A 55 -16.26 3.84 58.67
N SER A 56 -15.86 4.77 59.54
CA SER A 56 -14.57 4.81 60.20
C SER A 56 -14.33 3.50 60.96
N THR A 57 -13.62 2.53 60.38
CA THR A 57 -12.80 1.52 61.09
C THR A 57 -12.20 0.51 60.10
N ASN A 58 -11.09 0.89 59.45
CA ASN A 58 -9.91 0.05 59.22
C ASN A 58 -8.96 0.75 58.24
N ALA A 59 -7.77 1.07 58.72
CA ALA A 59 -6.72 1.72 57.97
C ALA A 59 -6.19 0.80 56.84
N PRO A 60 -5.96 1.29 55.60
CA PRO A 60 -5.15 0.59 54.63
C PRO A 60 -3.67 0.66 55.04
N GLN A 61 -3.01 -0.48 55.07
CA GLN A 61 -1.57 -0.61 55.26
C GLN A 61 -0.84 0.16 54.16
N GLY A 62 0.23 0.88 54.54
CA GLY A 62 1.06 1.69 53.64
C GLY A 62 1.76 0.88 52.53
N PRO A 63 2.51 1.54 51.63
CA PRO A 63 3.18 0.87 50.52
C PRO A 63 4.10 -0.22 51.05
N VAL A 64 3.93 -1.45 50.54
CA VAL A 64 4.80 -2.59 50.83
C VAL A 64 6.19 -2.26 50.29
N SER A 65 7.03 -1.76 51.18
CA SER A 65 8.45 -1.56 50.95
C SER A 65 9.13 -2.92 50.92
N GLY A 66 9.27 -3.48 49.72
CA GLY A 66 10.05 -4.68 49.46
C GLY A 66 9.78 -5.21 48.07
N THR A 67 10.78 -5.19 47.18
CA THR A 67 10.72 -5.94 45.92
C THR A 67 10.50 -7.41 46.29
N PRO A 68 9.44 -8.09 45.80
CA PRO A 68 9.28 -9.51 46.09
C PRO A 68 10.51 -10.26 45.60
N ALA A 69 11.10 -11.10 46.45
CA ALA A 69 12.20 -11.98 46.07
C ALA A 69 11.64 -13.10 45.20
N TRP A 70 11.43 -12.78 43.92
CA TRP A 70 10.91 -13.72 42.94
C TRP A 70 11.95 -14.78 42.58
N GLY A 71 11.59 -16.07 42.69
CA GLY A 71 12.27 -17.13 41.96
C GLY A 71 11.85 -17.16 40.48
N LEU A 72 12.69 -17.69 39.60
CA LEU A 72 12.42 -17.72 38.15
C LEU A 72 11.07 -18.39 37.81
N GLU A 73 10.84 -19.61 38.29
CA GLU A 73 9.59 -20.35 38.04
C GLU A 73 8.37 -19.63 38.63
N GLN A 74 8.55 -18.98 39.78
CA GLN A 74 7.48 -18.28 40.47
C GLN A 74 7.05 -17.03 39.70
N LEU A 75 8.02 -16.25 39.21
CA LEU A 75 7.75 -15.07 38.40
C LEU A 75 7.19 -15.45 37.03
N ALA A 76 7.73 -16.49 36.39
CA ALA A 76 7.20 -16.98 35.11
C ALA A 76 5.71 -17.35 35.23
N LYS A 77 5.32 -18.07 36.30
CA LYS A 77 3.92 -18.41 36.59
C LYS A 77 3.06 -17.17 36.92
N ALA A 78 3.61 -16.19 37.64
CA ALA A 78 2.92 -14.94 37.91
C ALA A 78 2.66 -14.14 36.62
N ILE A 79 3.65 -14.08 35.72
CA ILE A 79 3.51 -13.45 34.39
C ILE A 79 2.46 -14.20 33.56
N VAL A 80 2.48 -15.55 33.54
CA VAL A 80 1.44 -16.36 32.88
C VAL A 80 0.05 -15.98 33.39
N SER A 81 -0.13 -15.90 34.72
CA SER A 81 -1.43 -15.57 35.30
C SER A 81 -1.94 -14.19 34.86
N LYS A 82 -1.06 -13.17 34.80
CA LYS A 82 -1.43 -11.83 34.33
C LYS A 82 -1.69 -11.79 32.83
N ALA A 83 -0.87 -12.49 32.04
CA ALA A 83 -1.04 -12.57 30.59
C ALA A 83 -2.32 -13.31 30.20
N ALA A 84 -2.63 -14.44 30.84
CA ALA A 84 -3.86 -15.21 30.61
C ALA A 84 -5.12 -14.39 30.91
N ALA A 85 -5.12 -13.63 32.02
CA ALA A 85 -6.22 -12.72 32.34
C ALA A 85 -6.35 -11.55 31.34
N LEU A 86 -5.24 -11.04 30.82
CA LEU A 86 -5.26 -9.95 29.85
C LEU A 86 -5.80 -10.39 28.48
N LEU A 87 -5.44 -11.61 28.06
CA LEU A 87 -5.74 -12.13 26.73
C LEU A 87 -7.06 -12.93 26.67
N ASP A 88 -7.73 -13.15 27.80
CA ASP A 88 -8.91 -14.02 27.93
C ASP A 88 -8.65 -15.46 27.43
N ILE A 89 -7.45 -15.98 27.73
CA ILE A 89 -7.02 -17.32 27.32
C ILE A 89 -6.96 -18.24 28.53
N LYS A 90 -7.62 -19.40 28.44
CA LYS A 90 -7.77 -20.34 29.56
C LYS A 90 -6.47 -21.03 29.99
N GLU A 91 -5.56 -21.31 29.06
CA GLU A 91 -4.29 -21.99 29.34
C GLU A 91 -3.16 -21.44 28.46
N ILE A 92 -2.13 -20.89 29.11
CA ILE A 92 -0.85 -20.47 28.50
C ILE A 92 0.24 -21.07 29.37
N ASP A 93 1.23 -21.74 28.79
CA ASP A 93 2.38 -22.24 29.54
C ASP A 93 3.51 -21.18 29.64
N THR A 94 4.57 -21.47 30.40
CA THR A 94 5.68 -20.52 30.59
C THR A 94 6.58 -20.34 29.37
N GLU A 95 6.48 -21.23 28.37
CA GLU A 95 7.29 -21.28 27.15
C GLU A 95 6.54 -20.81 25.90
N THR A 96 5.24 -20.54 26.04
CA THR A 96 4.40 -20.07 24.95
C THR A 96 4.65 -18.59 24.75
N ASP A 97 5.13 -18.23 23.56
CA ASP A 97 5.23 -16.84 23.17
C ASP A 97 3.83 -16.22 23.16
N LEU A 98 3.63 -15.12 23.89
CA LEU A 98 2.31 -14.52 24.06
C LEU A 98 1.73 -14.02 22.74
N PHE A 99 2.56 -13.59 21.79
CA PHE A 99 2.08 -13.21 20.47
C PHE A 99 1.64 -14.42 19.66
N ASP A 100 2.22 -15.59 19.89
CA ASP A 100 1.73 -16.84 19.31
C ASP A 100 0.38 -17.26 19.91
N ALA A 101 0.17 -16.96 21.18
CA ALA A 101 -1.12 -17.15 21.85
C ALA A 101 -2.21 -16.15 21.38
N GLY A 102 -1.86 -15.15 20.58
CA GLY A 102 -2.80 -14.18 20.02
C GLY A 102 -2.67 -12.77 20.59
N ALA A 103 -1.67 -12.50 21.43
CA ALA A 103 -1.40 -11.15 21.90
C ALA A 103 -1.11 -10.21 20.73
N THR A 104 -1.64 -8.99 20.84
CA THR A 104 -1.37 -7.88 19.94
C THR A 104 -0.30 -6.95 20.54
N SER A 105 0.17 -5.99 19.75
CA SER A 105 1.05 -4.93 20.27
C SER A 105 0.38 -4.09 21.38
N VAL A 106 -0.95 -3.96 21.36
CA VAL A 106 -1.70 -3.25 22.41
C VAL A 106 -1.69 -4.07 23.70
N ASP A 107 -1.79 -5.39 23.57
CA ASP A 107 -1.70 -6.29 24.72
C ASP A 107 -0.30 -6.29 25.32
N ALA A 108 0.76 -6.17 24.52
CA ALA A 108 2.13 -5.99 25.03
C ALA A 108 2.28 -4.72 25.90
N VAL A 109 1.72 -3.58 25.46
CA VAL A 109 1.73 -2.33 26.24
C VAL A 109 0.96 -2.50 27.56
N ARG A 110 -0.22 -3.14 27.48
CA ARG A 110 -1.04 -3.41 28.67
C ARG A 110 -0.34 -4.38 29.62
N LEU A 111 0.33 -5.40 29.09
CA LEU A 111 1.08 -6.38 29.86
C LEU A 111 2.19 -5.68 30.66
N VAL A 112 3.02 -4.85 30.02
CA VAL A 112 4.08 -4.09 30.71
C VAL A 112 3.48 -3.26 31.86
N ALA A 113 2.38 -2.56 31.60
CA ALA A 113 1.71 -1.75 32.62
C ALA A 113 1.15 -2.58 33.79
N VAL A 114 0.57 -3.76 33.52
CA VAL A 114 0.06 -4.68 34.54
C VAL A 114 1.19 -5.30 35.34
N LEU A 115 2.29 -5.70 34.70
CA LEU A 115 3.45 -6.29 35.37
C LEU A 115 4.13 -5.30 36.33
N ASP A 116 4.30 -4.04 35.93
CA ASP A 116 4.83 -2.99 36.81
C ASP A 116 3.86 -2.71 37.97
N ARG A 117 2.58 -2.47 37.67
CA ARG A 117 1.58 -2.10 38.68
C ARG A 117 1.31 -3.19 39.71
N GLU A 118 1.24 -4.45 39.29
CA GLU A 118 0.72 -5.54 40.13
C GLU A 118 1.80 -6.52 40.60
N LEU A 119 2.90 -6.65 39.88
CA LEU A 119 4.02 -7.53 40.26
C LEU A 119 5.30 -6.76 40.63
N ASN A 120 5.31 -5.43 40.47
CA ASN A 120 6.50 -4.57 40.58
C ASN A 120 7.64 -5.02 39.65
N VAL A 121 7.26 -5.53 38.47
CA VAL A 121 8.15 -6.08 37.44
C VAL A 121 8.21 -5.08 36.29
N ARG A 122 9.27 -4.28 36.27
CA ARG A 122 9.54 -3.28 35.22
C ARG A 122 10.29 -3.91 34.06
N LEU A 123 9.56 -4.16 32.98
CA LEU A 123 10.10 -4.57 31.68
C LEU A 123 9.92 -3.44 30.68
N SER A 124 10.87 -3.29 29.75
CA SER A 124 10.66 -2.40 28.62
C SER A 124 9.70 -3.04 27.61
N LEU A 125 9.09 -2.23 26.74
CA LEU A 125 8.29 -2.76 25.64
C LEU A 125 9.16 -3.55 24.64
N ASP A 126 10.42 -3.15 24.48
CA ASP A 126 11.40 -3.85 23.66
C ASP A 126 11.71 -5.25 24.22
N ASP A 127 11.72 -5.44 25.54
CA ASP A 127 11.89 -6.76 26.16
C ASP A 127 10.76 -7.73 25.77
N VAL A 128 9.53 -7.23 25.75
CA VAL A 128 8.36 -8.04 25.38
C VAL A 128 8.39 -8.39 23.89
N PHE A 129 8.78 -7.45 23.02
CA PHE A 129 8.89 -7.73 21.59
C PHE A 129 10.08 -8.63 21.24
N ALA A 130 11.19 -8.55 21.98
CA ALA A 130 12.34 -9.41 21.76
C ALA A 130 11.99 -10.88 22.00
N ASP A 131 11.33 -11.19 23.12
CA ASP A 131 10.82 -12.53 23.42
C ASP A 131 9.69 -12.47 24.45
N ALA A 132 8.45 -12.73 24.02
CA ALA A 132 7.28 -12.60 24.87
C ALA A 132 7.01 -13.82 25.76
N ARG A 133 7.88 -14.84 25.79
CA ARG A 133 7.67 -16.02 26.65
C ARG A 133 7.72 -15.62 28.13
N PRO A 134 6.73 -15.99 28.95
CA PRO A 134 6.70 -15.62 30.37
C PRO A 134 7.96 -16.00 31.15
N ARG A 135 8.57 -17.16 30.88
CA ARG A 135 9.86 -17.53 31.47
C ARG A 135 10.97 -16.57 31.09
N ARG A 136 11.03 -16.11 29.84
CA ARG A 136 12.07 -15.23 29.33
C ARG A 136 11.95 -13.83 29.89
N LEU A 137 10.72 -13.30 29.95
CA LEU A 137 10.43 -12.04 30.63
C LEU A 137 10.87 -12.09 32.11
N ALA A 138 10.61 -13.21 32.79
CA ALA A 138 11.08 -13.43 34.15
C ALA A 138 12.62 -13.46 34.25
N GLN A 139 13.31 -14.19 33.35
CA GLN A 139 14.78 -14.25 33.31
C GLN A 139 15.41 -12.89 33.08
N ARG A 140 14.92 -12.14 32.07
CA ARG A 140 15.40 -10.79 31.74
C ARG A 140 15.26 -9.85 32.92
N TRP A 141 14.10 -9.85 33.57
CA TRP A 141 13.89 -9.01 34.75
C TRP A 141 14.79 -9.42 35.94
N LEU A 142 14.96 -10.73 36.17
CA LEU A 142 15.78 -11.23 37.27
C LEU A 142 17.28 -11.01 37.08
N GLY A 143 17.76 -11.04 35.83
CA GLY A 143 19.15 -10.79 35.44
C GLY A 143 19.49 -9.31 35.23
N SER A 144 18.49 -8.42 35.20
CA SER A 144 18.73 -6.98 35.06
C SER A 144 19.33 -6.38 36.35
N PRO A 145 20.39 -5.54 36.26
CA PRO A 145 21.00 -4.87 37.41
C PRO A 145 20.09 -3.84 38.11
N THR A 146 18.88 -3.59 37.60
CA THR A 146 17.87 -2.65 38.16
C THR A 146 17.24 -3.09 39.49
N LYS A 147 17.76 -4.13 40.17
CA LYS A 147 17.31 -4.55 41.51
C LYS A 147 17.67 -3.60 42.65
N ARG A 148 18.50 -2.56 42.45
CA ARG A 148 18.88 -1.63 43.52
C ARG A 148 17.90 -0.45 43.65
N PRO A 149 17.29 -0.21 44.83
CA PRO A 149 16.73 1.09 45.14
C PRO A 149 17.85 2.14 45.07
N LEU A 150 17.59 3.28 44.43
CA LEU A 150 18.44 4.47 44.55
C LEU A 150 18.47 4.91 46.03
N PRO A 151 19.62 5.35 46.59
CA PRO A 151 19.63 5.99 47.90
C PRO A 151 18.74 7.23 47.84
N GLU A 152 17.91 7.45 48.86
CA GLU A 152 17.14 8.69 49.02
C GLU A 152 18.10 9.90 48.92
N ALA A 153 17.78 10.82 48.01
CA ALA A 153 18.53 12.06 47.86
C ALA A 153 18.42 12.87 49.16
N PRO A 154 19.52 13.39 49.72
CA PRO A 154 19.44 14.29 50.86
C PRO A 154 18.73 15.58 50.46
N ALA A 155 17.91 16.08 51.38
CA ALA A 155 17.08 17.27 51.24
C ALA A 155 17.87 18.50 50.76
N ALA A 156 17.21 19.29 49.93
CA ALA A 156 17.71 20.51 49.33
C ALA A 156 18.23 21.52 50.36
N THR A 157 19.44 22.04 50.12
CA THR A 157 19.89 23.33 50.65
C THR A 157 20.54 24.15 49.54
N GLY A 158 19.96 25.34 49.28
CA GLY A 158 20.64 26.56 48.86
C GLY A 158 21.28 26.63 47.46
N ALA A 159 20.64 27.38 46.56
CA ALA A 159 21.28 27.96 45.36
C ALA A 159 22.40 28.97 45.74
N PRO A 160 23.32 29.34 44.82
CA PRO A 160 22.99 30.44 43.88
C PRO A 160 23.56 30.33 42.44
N VAL A 161 22.67 30.62 41.49
CA VAL A 161 22.75 31.51 40.30
C VAL A 161 24.12 31.87 39.65
N ALA A 162 24.29 31.37 38.41
CA ALA A 162 24.80 31.98 37.13
C ALA A 162 26.25 32.57 37.03
N PRO A 163 26.84 32.80 35.82
CA PRO A 163 26.24 32.78 34.47
C PRO A 163 27.04 32.07 33.35
N ALA A 164 26.40 32.05 32.17
CA ALA A 164 26.89 31.60 30.88
C ALA A 164 28.03 32.45 30.29
N ALA A 165 28.90 31.83 29.48
CA ALA A 165 29.40 32.39 28.21
C ALA A 165 30.37 31.43 27.45
N THR A 166 30.07 31.23 26.17
CA THR A 166 30.98 31.24 25.00
C THR A 166 32.16 30.25 24.87
N GLY A 167 32.21 29.58 23.72
CA GLY A 167 33.49 29.23 23.06
C GLY A 167 33.53 27.87 22.36
N ALA A 168 33.28 27.84 21.05
CA ALA A 168 34.05 26.98 20.12
C ALA A 168 35.41 27.69 19.87
N PRO A 169 36.50 27.04 19.39
CA PRO A 169 36.48 25.96 18.41
C PRO A 169 37.63 24.90 18.51
N GLU A 170 37.67 24.07 17.46
CA GLU A 170 38.81 23.38 16.86
C GLU A 170 39.18 21.94 17.25
N LEU A 171 39.15 21.11 16.20
CA LEU A 171 39.75 19.78 16.03
C LEU A 171 41.28 19.85 16.16
N PRO A 172 41.92 18.70 16.46
CA PRO A 172 42.95 18.26 15.51
C PRO A 172 42.88 16.78 15.14
N VAL A 173 43.56 16.56 14.03
CA VAL A 173 43.79 15.37 13.21
C VAL A 173 44.82 14.43 13.84
N ALA A 174 44.88 13.20 13.30
CA ALA A 174 45.94 12.18 13.40
C ALA A 174 45.89 11.33 14.69
N SER A 175 46.13 10.02 14.70
CA SER A 175 46.80 9.11 13.75
C SER A 175 46.59 7.67 14.24
N ALA A 176 46.53 6.71 13.31
CA ALA A 176 46.80 5.31 13.61
C ALA A 176 48.26 5.12 14.06
N PRO A 177 48.58 4.04 14.79
CA PRO A 177 49.29 2.97 14.07
C PRO A 177 48.91 1.54 14.46
N SER A 178 49.20 0.71 13.47
CA SER A 178 49.34 -0.74 13.36
C SER A 178 49.85 -1.55 14.56
N ALA A 179 49.19 -2.69 14.76
CA ALA A 179 49.69 -4.05 15.00
C ALA A 179 51.10 -4.27 15.56
N THR A 180 51.19 -5.08 16.63
CA THR A 180 52.19 -6.16 16.71
C THR A 180 51.67 -7.31 17.59
N THR A 181 51.66 -8.49 16.99
CA THR A 181 51.55 -9.83 17.59
C THR A 181 52.71 -10.15 18.52
N THR A 182 52.42 -10.76 19.67
CA THR A 182 53.38 -11.62 20.36
C THR A 182 52.65 -12.84 20.93
N ALA A 183 52.99 -14.01 20.40
CA ALA A 183 52.66 -15.29 20.97
C ALA A 183 53.54 -15.56 22.19
N SER A 184 52.96 -16.13 23.25
CA SER A 184 53.67 -16.82 24.32
C SER A 184 52.92 -18.10 24.65
N GLN A 185 53.57 -19.24 24.42
CA GLN A 185 53.21 -20.54 24.95
C GLN A 185 53.80 -20.67 26.36
N GLY A 186 53.08 -21.33 27.28
CA GLY A 186 53.74 -21.96 28.42
C GLY A 186 52.88 -22.17 29.66
N THR A 187 52.56 -23.44 29.89
CA THR A 187 52.44 -24.16 31.18
C THR A 187 51.17 -24.06 32.02
N ASP A 188 50.55 -25.24 32.12
CA ASP A 188 49.67 -25.74 33.18
C ASP A 188 50.06 -25.28 34.57
N ILE A 189 49.12 -24.61 35.24
CA ILE A 189 48.91 -24.72 36.68
C ILE A 189 47.40 -24.74 36.89
N MET A 190 46.85 -25.88 37.30
CA MET A 190 45.53 -25.93 37.93
C MET A 190 45.64 -25.37 39.35
N PRO A 191 44.73 -24.47 39.75
CA PRO A 191 44.24 -24.47 41.11
C PRO A 191 42.74 -24.75 41.13
N THR A 192 42.43 -25.75 41.95
CA THR A 192 41.13 -26.05 42.52
C THR A 192 40.45 -24.79 43.06
N GLU A 193 39.29 -24.41 42.51
CA GLU A 193 38.38 -23.48 43.16
C GLU A 193 37.01 -24.15 43.40
N THR A 194 36.80 -24.37 44.69
CA THR A 194 35.54 -24.44 45.43
C THR A 194 34.32 -23.90 44.70
N VAL A 195 33.34 -24.80 44.51
CA VAL A 195 31.96 -24.47 44.16
C VAL A 195 31.32 -23.68 45.31
N THR A 196 31.16 -22.37 45.13
CA THR A 196 30.12 -21.61 45.81
C THR A 196 28.88 -21.60 44.92
N PRO A 197 27.69 -22.01 45.39
CA PRO A 197 26.46 -21.87 44.64
C PRO A 197 26.00 -20.41 44.74
N ASP A 198 26.64 -19.53 43.96
CA ASP A 198 26.05 -18.25 43.61
C ASP A 198 25.50 -18.42 42.20
N GLU A 199 24.22 -18.84 42.10
CA GLU A 199 23.44 -18.83 40.86
C GLU A 199 23.23 -17.37 40.42
N THR A 200 24.30 -16.75 39.95
CA THR A 200 24.21 -15.56 39.12
C THR A 200 23.65 -16.03 37.78
N LEU A 201 22.35 -15.82 37.59
CA LEU A 201 21.70 -16.02 36.29
C LEU A 201 22.55 -15.30 35.23
N PRO A 202 23.05 -15.99 34.19
CA PRO A 202 23.94 -15.39 33.20
C PRO A 202 23.24 -14.20 32.55
N VAL A 203 23.97 -13.10 32.39
CA VAL A 203 23.51 -11.94 31.61
C VAL A 203 23.21 -12.46 30.19
N LEU A 204 21.96 -12.31 29.76
CA LEU A 204 21.48 -12.82 28.48
C LEU A 204 22.13 -12.02 27.33
N ASP A 205 22.96 -12.69 26.54
CA ASP A 205 23.38 -12.20 25.23
C ASP A 205 22.39 -12.73 24.17
N ASP A 206 21.45 -11.87 23.79
CA ASP A 206 20.42 -12.17 22.78
C ASP A 206 21.02 -12.67 21.46
N HIS A 207 22.23 -12.21 21.10
CA HIS A 207 22.88 -12.61 19.86
C HIS A 207 23.43 -14.05 19.93
N ALA A 208 24.06 -14.41 21.05
CA ALA A 208 24.53 -15.78 21.28
C ALA A 208 23.36 -16.77 21.34
N GLU A 209 22.23 -16.37 21.92
CA GLU A 209 21.02 -17.21 21.94
C GLU A 209 20.43 -17.40 20.55
N ASP A 210 20.27 -16.33 19.77
CA ASP A 210 19.78 -16.41 18.40
C ASP A 210 20.62 -17.40 17.58
N LEU A 211 21.95 -17.30 17.70
CA LEU A 211 22.86 -18.21 17.02
C LEU A 211 22.68 -19.67 17.47
N ALA A 212 22.53 -19.92 18.78
CA ALA A 212 22.28 -21.27 19.31
C ALA A 212 20.96 -21.85 18.79
N LEU A 213 19.89 -21.04 18.74
CA LEU A 213 18.60 -21.44 18.21
C LEU A 213 18.68 -21.75 16.70
N ILE A 214 19.39 -20.92 15.93
CA ILE A 214 19.65 -21.13 14.50
C ILE A 214 20.42 -22.43 14.29
N MET A 215 21.48 -22.70 15.07
CA MET A 215 22.22 -23.96 15.01
C MET A 215 21.31 -25.17 15.29
N ALA A 216 20.40 -25.06 16.27
CA ALA A 216 19.41 -26.10 16.55
C ALA A 216 18.41 -26.30 15.40
N ASP A 217 18.06 -25.24 14.66
CA ASP A 217 17.21 -25.34 13.46
C ASP A 217 17.93 -26.04 12.31
N LEU A 218 19.21 -25.72 12.10
CA LEU A 218 20.04 -26.41 11.11
C LEU A 218 20.18 -27.90 11.44
N ALA A 219 20.39 -28.24 12.71
CA ALA A 219 20.45 -29.63 13.16
C ALA A 219 19.12 -30.39 12.95
N ARG A 220 17.97 -29.70 13.00
CA ARG A 220 16.67 -30.30 12.62
C ARG A 220 16.56 -30.57 11.14
N ALA A 221 17.11 -29.70 10.28
CA ALA A 221 17.16 -29.96 8.84
C ALA A 221 17.96 -31.24 8.54
N ASP A 222 19.02 -31.50 9.32
CA ASP A 222 19.85 -32.71 9.22
C ASP A 222 19.11 -33.99 9.64
N GLN A 223 17.95 -33.87 10.28
CA GLN A 223 17.11 -34.99 10.72
C GLN A 223 15.93 -35.30 9.78
N LEU A 224 15.71 -34.47 8.75
CA LEU A 224 14.64 -34.69 7.76
C LEU A 224 14.80 -36.05 7.05
N PRO A 225 13.72 -36.66 6.54
CA PRO A 225 13.84 -37.91 5.78
C PRO A 225 14.71 -37.71 4.52
N TRP A 226 15.22 -38.78 3.93
CA TRP A 226 15.84 -38.74 2.61
C TRP A 226 14.77 -38.92 1.55
N CYS A 227 14.84 -38.17 0.44
CA CYS A 227 13.95 -38.35 -0.70
C CYS A 227 14.70 -38.33 -2.04
N GLY A 228 14.07 -38.88 -3.08
CA GLY A 228 14.56 -38.74 -4.46
C GLY A 228 14.15 -37.42 -5.10
N ASP A 229 14.48 -37.23 -6.37
CA ASP A 229 14.01 -36.09 -7.14
C ASP A 229 12.49 -36.16 -7.39
N PRO A 230 11.79 -35.02 -7.34
CA PRO A 230 10.39 -34.97 -7.77
C PRO A 230 10.26 -35.18 -9.28
N GLU A 231 9.11 -35.68 -9.70
CA GLU A 231 8.80 -35.82 -11.12
C GLU A 231 8.74 -34.44 -11.80
N PRO A 232 9.46 -34.21 -12.92
CA PRO A 232 9.57 -32.90 -13.54
C PRO A 232 8.34 -32.58 -14.42
N VAL A 233 7.16 -32.55 -13.80
CA VAL A 233 5.87 -32.24 -14.45
C VAL A 233 5.21 -31.02 -13.82
N PRO A 234 4.48 -30.19 -14.59
CA PRO A 234 3.70 -29.09 -14.02
C PRO A 234 2.72 -29.61 -12.95
N PRO A 235 2.63 -28.96 -11.77
CA PRO A 235 1.87 -29.49 -10.65
C PRO A 235 0.37 -29.39 -10.91
N ARG A 236 -0.38 -30.44 -10.56
CA ARG A 236 -1.84 -30.47 -10.60
C ARG A 236 -2.47 -30.27 -9.22
N ARG A 237 -1.76 -30.58 -8.13
CA ARG A 237 -2.21 -30.31 -6.75
C ARG A 237 -1.13 -29.57 -5.99
N VAL A 238 -1.43 -28.34 -5.60
CA VAL A 238 -0.47 -27.42 -4.96
C VAL A 238 -0.94 -27.08 -3.55
N LEU A 239 -0.10 -27.29 -2.55
CA LEU A 239 -0.33 -26.73 -1.21
C LEU A 239 0.18 -25.30 -1.18
N LEU A 240 -0.69 -24.34 -0.87
CA LEU A 240 -0.36 -22.93 -0.72
C LEU A 240 -0.59 -22.49 0.73
N THR A 241 0.49 -22.04 1.38
CA THR A 241 0.38 -21.37 2.69
C THR A 241 0.33 -19.86 2.51
N GLY A 242 -0.19 -19.13 3.50
CA GLY A 242 -0.14 -17.66 3.51
C GLY A 242 -1.13 -16.98 2.56
N VAL A 243 -2.13 -17.71 2.08
CA VAL A 243 -3.12 -17.24 1.11
C VAL A 243 -3.99 -16.08 1.59
N THR A 244 -4.11 -15.90 2.92
CA THR A 244 -4.80 -14.75 3.52
C THR A 244 -3.96 -13.46 3.54
N GLY A 245 -2.67 -13.56 3.20
CA GLY A 245 -1.75 -12.42 3.14
C GLY A 245 -1.72 -11.77 1.75
N PHE A 246 -1.03 -10.63 1.65
CA PHE A 246 -1.01 -9.82 0.44
C PHE A 246 -0.50 -10.61 -0.78
N LEU A 247 0.75 -11.07 -0.78
CA LEU A 247 1.31 -11.85 -1.90
C LEU A 247 0.57 -13.17 -2.10
N GLY A 248 0.22 -13.89 -1.03
CA GLY A 248 -0.42 -15.21 -1.12
C GLY A 248 -1.78 -15.18 -1.80
N GLY A 249 -2.60 -14.14 -1.56
CA GLY A 249 -3.88 -13.95 -2.23
C GLY A 249 -3.72 -13.70 -3.74
N HIS A 250 -2.73 -12.89 -4.13
CA HIS A 250 -2.40 -12.67 -5.54
C HIS A 250 -1.86 -13.94 -6.22
N MET A 251 -0.97 -14.68 -5.55
CA MET A 251 -0.45 -15.96 -6.05
C MET A 251 -1.53 -17.02 -6.23
N LEU A 252 -2.53 -17.09 -5.33
CA LEU A 252 -3.67 -17.99 -5.51
C LEU A 252 -4.36 -17.72 -6.85
N LEU A 253 -4.68 -16.46 -7.15
CA LEU A 253 -5.36 -16.12 -8.39
C LEU A 253 -4.50 -16.38 -9.62
N ASP A 254 -3.21 -16.10 -9.55
CA ASP A 254 -2.31 -16.35 -10.68
C ASP A 254 -2.10 -17.85 -10.92
N LEU A 255 -1.99 -18.67 -9.86
CA LEU A 255 -1.99 -20.13 -9.98
C LEU A 255 -3.26 -20.62 -10.69
N LEU A 256 -4.43 -20.13 -10.28
CA LEU A 256 -5.70 -20.53 -10.89
C LEU A 256 -5.84 -20.05 -12.35
N ARG A 257 -5.35 -18.85 -12.68
CA ARG A 257 -5.44 -18.26 -14.03
C ARG A 257 -4.46 -18.87 -15.02
N HIS A 258 -3.31 -19.34 -14.55
CA HIS A 258 -2.18 -19.68 -15.40
C HIS A 258 -1.70 -21.13 -15.26
N SER A 259 -2.47 -21.95 -14.57
CA SER A 259 -2.27 -23.39 -14.49
C SER A 259 -3.61 -24.11 -14.39
N ASP A 260 -3.59 -25.43 -14.51
CA ASP A 260 -4.74 -26.31 -14.23
C ASP A 260 -4.70 -26.87 -12.79
N ALA A 261 -3.84 -26.34 -11.92
CA ALA A 261 -3.66 -26.81 -10.56
C ALA A 261 -4.92 -26.62 -9.69
N HIS A 262 -5.27 -27.64 -8.92
CA HIS A 262 -6.14 -27.54 -7.77
C HIS A 262 -5.33 -27.09 -6.55
N VAL A 263 -5.75 -26.00 -5.90
CA VAL A 263 -4.96 -25.37 -4.82
C VAL A 263 -5.54 -25.75 -3.47
N VAL A 264 -4.73 -26.40 -2.63
CA VAL A 264 -5.04 -26.66 -1.22
C VAL A 264 -4.51 -25.49 -0.41
N CYS A 265 -5.41 -24.71 0.16
CA CYS A 265 -5.12 -23.49 0.91
C CYS A 265 -5.06 -23.79 2.41
N LEU A 266 -3.87 -23.75 3.01
CA LEU A 266 -3.72 -23.87 4.46
C LEU A 266 -4.07 -22.55 5.14
N VAL A 267 -5.14 -22.54 5.94
CA VAL A 267 -5.66 -21.33 6.59
C VAL A 267 -6.00 -21.61 8.04
N ARG A 268 -5.65 -20.70 8.95
CA ARG A 268 -5.99 -20.83 10.37
C ARG A 268 -7.49 -20.65 10.59
N GLY A 269 -8.12 -21.61 11.23
CA GLY A 269 -9.50 -21.59 11.71
C GLY A 269 -9.78 -22.84 12.53
N ASP A 270 -10.77 -22.78 13.42
CA ASP A 270 -11.18 -23.95 14.22
C ASP A 270 -11.99 -24.94 13.37
N THR A 271 -12.70 -24.42 12.36
CA THR A 271 -13.47 -25.20 11.38
C THR A 271 -13.10 -24.81 9.94
N VAL A 272 -13.50 -25.64 8.98
CA VAL A 272 -13.36 -25.33 7.55
C VAL A 272 -14.09 -24.04 7.20
N GLN A 273 -15.28 -23.83 7.75
CA GLN A 273 -16.10 -22.64 7.51
C GLN A 273 -15.43 -21.37 8.04
N ASP A 274 -14.78 -21.43 9.21
CA ASP A 274 -14.01 -20.29 9.75
C ASP A 274 -12.80 -19.98 8.88
N ALA A 275 -12.10 -21.01 8.43
CA ALA A 275 -10.97 -20.88 7.52
C ALA A 275 -11.39 -20.30 6.16
N GLU A 276 -12.53 -20.73 5.60
CA GLU A 276 -13.11 -20.19 4.36
C GLU A 276 -13.51 -18.72 4.52
N ARG A 277 -14.16 -18.37 5.64
CA ARG A 277 -14.53 -16.98 5.95
C ARG A 277 -13.28 -16.10 6.00
N ARG A 278 -12.24 -16.55 6.73
CA ARG A 278 -10.97 -15.82 6.84
C ARG A 278 -10.29 -15.64 5.48
N LEU A 279 -10.32 -16.65 4.61
CA LEU A 279 -9.80 -16.55 3.24
C LEU A 279 -10.59 -15.51 2.43
N ALA A 280 -11.92 -15.58 2.47
CA ALA A 280 -12.79 -14.64 1.76
C ALA A 280 -12.54 -13.19 2.20
N GLU A 281 -12.42 -12.96 3.51
CA GLU A 281 -12.11 -11.65 4.09
C GLU A 281 -10.73 -11.13 3.66
N GLY A 282 -9.70 -12.01 3.70
CA GLY A 282 -8.35 -11.66 3.26
C GLY A 282 -8.30 -11.25 1.79
N LEU A 283 -8.98 -12.00 0.91
CA LEU A 283 -9.07 -11.65 -0.51
C LEU A 283 -9.85 -10.34 -0.72
N ALA A 284 -10.98 -10.16 -0.04
CA ALA A 284 -11.78 -8.94 -0.13
C ALA A 284 -10.99 -7.69 0.31
N GLY A 285 -10.16 -7.80 1.35
CA GLY A 285 -9.27 -6.73 1.80
C GLY A 285 -8.33 -6.20 0.71
N PHE A 286 -7.90 -7.05 -0.21
CA PHE A 286 -7.07 -6.69 -1.35
C PHE A 286 -7.86 -6.48 -2.65
N SER A 287 -9.19 -6.34 -2.56
CA SER A 287 -10.10 -6.22 -3.71
C SER A 287 -9.98 -7.41 -4.69
N LEU A 288 -9.70 -8.60 -4.17
CA LEU A 288 -9.59 -9.84 -4.92
C LEU A 288 -10.91 -10.63 -4.86
N PRO A 289 -11.34 -11.25 -5.97
CA PRO A 289 -12.59 -11.99 -6.03
C PRO A 289 -12.54 -13.29 -5.22
N TRP A 290 -13.68 -13.67 -4.64
CA TRP A 290 -13.93 -15.00 -4.06
C TRP A 290 -15.22 -15.62 -4.65
N SER A 291 -15.20 -15.82 -5.97
CA SER A 291 -16.33 -16.30 -6.77
C SER A 291 -16.54 -17.81 -6.68
N ALA A 292 -17.70 -18.28 -7.13
CA ALA A 292 -17.99 -19.71 -7.21
C ALA A 292 -17.03 -20.47 -8.14
N GLU A 293 -16.50 -19.81 -9.18
CA GLU A 293 -15.50 -20.39 -10.09
C GLU A 293 -14.18 -20.66 -9.35
N ILE A 294 -13.71 -19.71 -8.55
CA ILE A 294 -12.49 -19.87 -7.75
C ILE A 294 -12.66 -21.02 -6.75
N ARG A 295 -13.80 -21.08 -6.05
CA ARG A 295 -14.08 -22.13 -5.06
C ARG A 295 -14.05 -23.55 -5.63
N ARG A 296 -14.33 -23.74 -6.93
CA ARG A 296 -14.31 -25.08 -7.55
C ARG A 296 -12.91 -25.69 -7.64
N ARG A 297 -11.87 -24.86 -7.64
CA ARG A 297 -10.46 -25.28 -7.78
C ARG A 297 -9.64 -25.03 -6.51
N VAL A 298 -10.32 -24.76 -5.40
CA VAL A 298 -9.68 -24.47 -4.12
C VAL A 298 -10.28 -25.36 -3.04
N THR A 299 -9.41 -26.04 -2.28
CA THR A 299 -9.78 -26.70 -1.02
C THR A 299 -9.20 -25.90 0.12
N VAL A 300 -10.04 -25.40 1.01
CA VAL A 300 -9.58 -24.72 2.23
C VAL A 300 -9.38 -25.74 3.33
N LEU A 301 -8.16 -25.78 3.88
CA LEU A 301 -7.74 -26.72 4.91
C LEU A 301 -7.39 -25.95 6.19
N PRO A 302 -8.15 -26.13 7.28
CA PRO A 302 -7.79 -25.62 8.60
C PRO A 302 -6.41 -26.13 9.04
N GLY A 303 -5.48 -25.22 9.32
CA GLY A 303 -4.16 -25.59 9.81
C GLY A 303 -3.30 -24.40 10.21
N ASP A 304 -2.23 -24.68 10.96
CA ASP A 304 -1.32 -23.70 11.52
C ASP A 304 0.13 -24.20 11.47
N LEU A 305 1.00 -23.44 10.80
CA LEU A 305 2.44 -23.70 10.67
C LEU A 305 3.18 -23.81 12.01
N ARG A 306 2.59 -23.24 13.08
CA ARG A 306 3.18 -23.26 14.42
C ARG A 306 2.91 -24.56 15.16
N ARG A 307 1.98 -25.38 14.68
CA ARG A 307 1.63 -26.66 15.29
C ARG A 307 2.42 -27.81 14.64
N PRO A 308 2.75 -28.87 15.39
CA PRO A 308 3.28 -30.10 14.81
C PRO A 308 2.39 -30.58 13.67
N ARG A 309 2.98 -31.09 12.58
CA ARG A 309 2.27 -31.53 11.38
C ARG A 309 1.23 -30.52 10.87
N LEU A 310 1.51 -29.22 11.01
CA LEU A 310 0.64 -28.11 10.61
C LEU A 310 -0.72 -28.09 11.36
N GLY A 311 -0.84 -28.81 12.46
CA GLY A 311 -2.11 -28.99 13.19
C GLY A 311 -3.10 -29.92 12.49
N LEU A 312 -2.64 -30.71 11.52
CA LEU A 312 -3.44 -31.67 10.79
C LEU A 312 -3.55 -33.00 11.53
N THR A 313 -4.63 -33.73 11.23
CA THR A 313 -4.76 -35.14 11.60
C THR A 313 -3.76 -36.00 10.82
N ASP A 314 -3.46 -37.19 11.33
CA ASP A 314 -2.53 -38.10 10.65
C ASP A 314 -3.07 -38.52 9.27
N GLU A 315 -4.39 -38.72 9.15
CA GLU A 315 -5.03 -39.05 7.86
C GLU A 315 -4.89 -37.91 6.84
N GLN A 316 -5.06 -36.65 7.28
CA GLN A 316 -4.86 -35.49 6.40
C GLN A 316 -3.39 -35.33 6.00
N TRP A 317 -2.47 -35.56 6.93
CA TRP A 317 -1.04 -35.51 6.66
C TRP A 317 -0.63 -36.56 5.61
N GLU A 318 -1.06 -37.81 5.79
CA GLU A 318 -0.80 -38.90 4.85
C GLU A 318 -1.41 -38.64 3.47
N LEU A 319 -2.64 -38.11 3.42
CA LEU A 319 -3.27 -37.71 2.17
C LEU A 319 -2.43 -36.66 1.42
N LEU A 320 -2.02 -35.59 2.11
CA LEU A 320 -1.20 -34.54 1.51
C LEU A 320 0.18 -35.06 1.08
N ALA A 321 0.80 -35.92 1.89
CA ALA A 321 2.11 -36.51 1.58
C ALA A 321 2.08 -37.33 0.27
N ASN A 322 0.96 -37.99 -0.02
CA ASN A 322 0.82 -38.84 -1.20
C ASN A 322 0.24 -38.12 -2.44
N GLU A 323 -0.64 -37.13 -2.25
CA GLU A 323 -1.40 -36.51 -3.35
C GLU A 323 -0.86 -35.16 -3.84
N LEU A 324 -0.04 -34.45 -3.05
CA LEU A 324 0.49 -33.16 -3.46
C LEU A 324 1.61 -33.32 -4.50
N ASP A 325 1.57 -32.48 -5.53
CA ASP A 325 2.65 -32.38 -6.53
C ASP A 325 3.66 -31.29 -6.19
N SER A 326 3.28 -30.27 -5.41
CA SER A 326 4.15 -29.14 -5.06
C SER A 326 3.71 -28.46 -3.76
N VAL A 327 4.68 -27.93 -3.01
CA VAL A 327 4.45 -27.15 -1.79
C VAL A 327 4.96 -25.73 -1.99
N VAL A 328 4.10 -24.74 -1.74
CA VAL A 328 4.42 -23.31 -1.86
C VAL A 328 4.29 -22.64 -0.49
N SER A 329 5.44 -22.24 0.06
CA SER A 329 5.58 -21.61 1.36
C SER A 329 5.62 -20.09 1.21
N VAL A 330 4.47 -19.42 1.34
CA VAL A 330 4.35 -17.94 1.36
C VAL A 330 4.17 -17.40 2.77
N ALA A 331 3.53 -18.17 3.65
CA ALA A 331 3.25 -17.72 5.02
C ALA A 331 4.54 -17.41 5.78
N ALA A 332 4.57 -16.22 6.37
CA ALA A 332 5.57 -15.79 7.33
C ALA A 332 4.91 -14.85 8.35
N ALA A 333 5.40 -14.88 9.57
CA ALA A 333 5.23 -13.80 10.52
C ALA A 333 6.17 -12.65 10.09
N VAL A 334 5.58 -11.54 9.63
CA VAL A 334 6.30 -10.33 9.24
C VAL A 334 6.05 -9.29 10.32
N ASP A 335 6.96 -9.22 11.29
CA ASP A 335 6.95 -8.21 12.33
C ASP A 335 8.38 -7.76 12.59
N PHE A 336 8.66 -6.49 12.28
CA PHE A 336 9.99 -5.91 12.37
C PHE A 336 10.40 -5.51 13.79
N LEU A 337 9.45 -5.55 14.72
CA LEU A 337 9.71 -5.26 16.13
C LEU A 337 10.06 -6.53 16.90
N ARG A 338 9.65 -7.71 16.39
CA ARG A 338 9.85 -8.99 17.08
C ARG A 338 11.27 -9.53 16.92
N GLY A 339 11.78 -10.13 17.99
CA GLY A 339 13.04 -10.87 17.97
C GLY A 339 12.95 -12.17 17.17
N TYR A 340 14.11 -12.77 16.89
CA TYR A 340 14.18 -14.07 16.20
C TYR A 340 13.39 -15.18 16.93
N PRO A 341 13.46 -15.34 18.28
CA PRO A 341 12.76 -16.42 18.98
C PRO A 341 11.24 -16.42 18.72
N SER A 342 10.61 -15.25 18.75
CA SER A 342 9.17 -15.09 18.49
C SER A 342 8.77 -15.38 17.04
N LEU A 343 9.67 -15.17 16.07
CA LEU A 343 9.39 -15.40 14.65
C LEU A 343 9.76 -16.81 14.20
N ARG A 344 10.71 -17.45 14.89
CA ARG A 344 11.29 -18.76 14.59
C ARG A 344 10.25 -19.85 14.37
N ARG A 345 9.20 -19.87 15.19
CA ARG A 345 8.16 -20.92 15.13
C ARG A 345 7.42 -20.94 13.80
N THR A 346 7.07 -19.76 13.28
CA THR A 346 6.38 -19.63 11.99
C THR A 346 7.35 -19.68 10.82
N ASN A 347 8.44 -18.91 10.89
CA ASN A 347 9.30 -18.63 9.74
C ASN A 347 10.35 -19.72 9.48
N VAL A 348 10.73 -20.50 10.50
CA VAL A 348 11.78 -21.52 10.39
C VAL A 348 11.21 -22.92 10.64
N LEU A 349 10.62 -23.17 11.82
CA LEU A 349 10.10 -24.49 12.16
C LEU A 349 8.89 -24.90 11.30
N GLY A 350 7.99 -23.96 11.02
CA GLY A 350 6.88 -24.18 10.08
C GLY A 350 7.37 -24.55 8.69
N VAL A 351 8.44 -23.90 8.22
CA VAL A 351 9.06 -24.18 6.91
C VAL A 351 9.76 -25.54 6.90
N LEU A 352 10.41 -25.94 8.00
CA LEU A 352 10.96 -27.29 8.14
C LEU A 352 9.87 -28.37 8.15
N THR A 353 8.72 -28.10 8.78
CA THR A 353 7.56 -29.01 8.71
C THR A 353 7.04 -29.14 7.28
N LEU A 354 7.04 -28.05 6.50
CA LEU A 354 6.69 -28.10 5.06
C LEU A 354 7.73 -28.87 4.24
N ALA A 355 9.02 -28.76 4.59
CA ALA A 355 10.07 -29.56 3.98
C ALA A 355 9.88 -31.05 4.30
N GLU A 356 9.56 -31.40 5.54
CA GLU A 356 9.22 -32.77 5.93
C GLU A 356 8.05 -33.31 5.10
N LEU A 357 6.97 -32.54 4.92
CA LEU A 357 5.84 -32.92 4.08
C LEU A 357 6.23 -33.09 2.60
N ALA A 358 7.15 -32.25 2.12
CA ALA A 358 7.65 -32.30 0.75
C ALA A 358 8.54 -33.54 0.49
N MET A 359 9.16 -34.07 1.53
CA MET A 359 10.05 -35.24 1.47
C MET A 359 9.34 -36.54 1.89
N THR A 360 8.15 -36.46 2.47
CA THR A 360 7.36 -37.62 2.90
C THR A 360 6.45 -38.12 1.78
N GLY A 361 6.33 -39.46 1.64
CA GLY A 361 5.52 -40.08 0.59
C GLY A 361 6.15 -39.90 -0.78
N ARG A 362 5.45 -39.20 -1.70
CA ARG A 362 6.00 -38.85 -3.01
C ARG A 362 6.87 -37.59 -2.91
N PRO A 363 8.12 -37.58 -3.41
CA PRO A 363 8.95 -36.38 -3.43
C PRO A 363 8.29 -35.27 -4.24
N LYS A 364 8.28 -34.05 -3.70
CA LYS A 364 7.67 -32.87 -4.32
C LYS A 364 8.56 -31.64 -4.11
N PRO A 365 8.65 -30.71 -5.08
CA PRO A 365 9.40 -29.47 -4.91
C PRO A 365 8.77 -28.60 -3.82
N LEU A 366 9.64 -27.89 -3.09
CA LEU A 366 9.27 -26.86 -2.14
C LEU A 366 9.67 -25.49 -2.70
N HIS A 367 8.71 -24.62 -2.97
CA HIS A 367 8.95 -23.24 -3.37
C HIS A 367 8.77 -22.34 -2.16
N HIS A 368 9.87 -21.76 -1.66
CA HIS A 368 9.85 -20.91 -0.49
C HIS A 368 9.97 -19.43 -0.89
N ILE A 369 8.98 -18.63 -0.50
CA ILE A 369 9.04 -17.17 -0.58
C ILE A 369 9.92 -16.67 0.56
N SER A 370 11.19 -16.46 0.23
CA SER A 370 12.19 -15.82 1.07
C SER A 370 12.05 -14.29 0.95
N SER A 371 13.15 -13.55 1.01
CA SER A 371 13.23 -12.09 0.85
C SER A 371 14.67 -11.73 0.49
N ILE A 372 14.89 -10.62 -0.22
CA ILE A 372 16.23 -10.03 -0.32
C ILE A 372 16.79 -9.59 1.04
N ALA A 373 15.95 -9.56 2.09
CA ALA A 373 16.37 -9.30 3.46
C ALA A 373 17.45 -10.28 3.98
N VAL A 374 17.66 -11.43 3.34
CA VAL A 374 18.80 -12.31 3.62
C VAL A 374 20.16 -11.63 3.33
N PHE A 375 20.15 -10.50 2.62
CA PHE A 375 21.29 -9.64 2.32
C PHE A 375 21.30 -8.32 3.13
N ASN A 376 20.41 -8.13 4.13
CA ASN A 376 20.28 -6.88 4.92
C ASN A 376 21.45 -6.62 5.89
N GLU A 377 22.66 -6.76 5.39
CA GLU A 377 23.89 -6.34 6.04
C GLU A 377 24.26 -4.94 5.56
N ILE A 378 24.49 -4.02 6.51
CA ILE A 378 24.94 -2.67 6.19
C ILE A 378 26.33 -2.76 5.56
N GLY A 379 26.45 -2.25 4.33
CA GLY A 379 27.71 -2.26 3.58
C GLY A 379 27.94 -3.52 2.73
N ILE A 380 26.91 -4.33 2.48
CA ILE A 380 27.03 -5.46 1.55
C ILE A 380 27.44 -5.01 0.15
N ALA A 381 28.37 -5.73 -0.48
CA ALA A 381 28.97 -5.34 -1.75
C ALA A 381 28.06 -5.58 -2.97
N SER A 382 27.33 -6.70 -2.99
CA SER A 382 26.49 -7.11 -4.11
C SER A 382 25.31 -7.96 -3.64
N MET A 383 24.28 -8.07 -4.47
CA MET A 383 23.05 -8.83 -4.21
C MET A 383 22.59 -9.58 -5.47
N GLY A 384 23.41 -10.51 -5.94
CA GLY A 384 23.08 -11.48 -6.98
C GLY A 384 22.38 -12.73 -6.45
N GLU A 385 21.72 -13.48 -7.33
CA GLU A 385 20.91 -14.66 -6.96
C GLU A 385 21.73 -15.80 -6.32
N ASP A 386 23.02 -15.88 -6.68
CA ASP A 386 23.97 -16.86 -6.16
C ASP A 386 25.08 -16.23 -5.31
N ASP A 387 25.01 -14.93 -5.06
CA ASP A 387 25.97 -14.25 -4.19
C ASP A 387 25.84 -14.78 -2.75
N PRO A 388 26.93 -14.74 -1.96
CA PRO A 388 26.87 -15.01 -0.54
C PRO A 388 25.84 -14.10 0.14
N VAL A 389 24.91 -14.72 0.88
CA VAL A 389 23.98 -13.99 1.75
C VAL A 389 24.75 -13.39 2.94
N ALA A 390 24.10 -12.47 3.67
CA ALA A 390 24.70 -11.79 4.82
C ALA A 390 25.28 -12.77 5.85
N HIS A 391 26.31 -12.32 6.58
CA HIS A 391 26.73 -13.04 7.78
C HIS A 391 25.66 -12.90 8.87
N VAL A 392 25.29 -14.02 9.51
CA VAL A 392 24.26 -14.03 10.57
C VAL A 392 24.58 -13.05 11.70
N ASP A 393 25.87 -12.86 12.01
CA ASP A 393 26.35 -11.93 13.04
C ASP A 393 26.16 -10.45 12.70
N ARG A 394 25.91 -10.15 11.43
CA ARG A 394 25.71 -8.79 10.92
C ARG A 394 24.24 -8.47 10.69
N LEU A 395 23.36 -9.46 10.80
CA LEU A 395 21.91 -9.26 10.78
C LEU A 395 21.46 -8.81 12.17
N THR A 396 20.78 -7.67 12.25
CA THR A 396 20.34 -7.12 13.55
C THR A 396 18.87 -7.40 13.86
N ALA A 397 18.03 -7.55 12.83
CA ALA A 397 16.60 -7.74 13.00
C ALA A 397 16.19 -9.21 13.09
N GLY A 398 15.23 -9.51 13.98
CA GLY A 398 14.68 -10.86 14.14
C GLY A 398 14.06 -11.40 12.84
N TYR A 399 13.37 -10.55 12.09
CA TYR A 399 12.78 -10.93 10.79
C TYR A 399 13.84 -11.36 9.78
N ASP A 400 14.91 -10.56 9.62
CA ASP A 400 16.00 -10.84 8.69
C ASP A 400 16.71 -12.15 9.07
N LYS A 401 17.03 -12.32 10.37
CA LYS A 401 17.58 -13.57 10.92
C LYS A 401 16.66 -14.77 10.63
N SER A 402 15.35 -14.60 10.76
CA SER A 402 14.38 -15.68 10.52
C SER A 402 14.31 -16.13 9.06
N LYS A 403 14.35 -15.18 8.10
CA LYS A 403 14.40 -15.49 6.67
C LYS A 403 15.72 -16.13 6.28
N TRP A 404 16.83 -15.62 6.82
CA TRP A 404 18.16 -16.21 6.62
C TRP A 404 18.24 -17.64 7.14
N ALA A 405 17.77 -17.89 8.37
CA ALA A 405 17.79 -19.20 9.01
C ALA A 405 16.94 -20.22 8.25
N ALA A 406 15.76 -19.80 7.76
CA ALA A 406 14.90 -20.66 6.94
C ALA A 406 15.62 -21.08 5.63
N GLU A 407 16.26 -20.16 4.92
CA GLU A 407 17.05 -20.51 3.74
C GLU A 407 18.23 -21.43 4.07
N ALA A 408 18.97 -21.15 5.15
CA ALA A 408 20.10 -21.96 5.56
C ALA A 408 19.67 -23.40 5.92
N ALA A 409 18.56 -23.55 6.63
CA ALA A 409 17.99 -24.85 6.98
C ALA A 409 17.49 -25.61 5.74
N LEU A 410 16.80 -24.93 4.82
CA LEU A 410 16.36 -25.53 3.56
C LEU A 410 17.52 -25.87 2.62
N ARG A 411 18.63 -25.12 2.65
CA ARG A 411 19.87 -25.49 1.93
C ARG A 411 20.44 -26.80 2.46
N ARG A 412 20.50 -27.00 3.78
CA ARG A 412 20.88 -28.31 4.35
C ARG A 412 19.90 -29.42 3.95
N ALA A 413 18.60 -29.13 3.89
CA ALA A 413 17.62 -30.10 3.43
C ALA A 413 17.82 -30.49 1.94
N ARG A 414 18.36 -29.59 1.09
CA ARG A 414 18.73 -29.93 -0.30
C ARG A 414 19.77 -31.06 -0.35
N ASP A 415 20.72 -31.09 0.59
CA ASP A 415 21.74 -32.16 0.68
C ASP A 415 21.13 -33.54 0.98
N ARG A 416 19.87 -33.57 1.45
CA ARG A 416 19.07 -34.78 1.71
C ARG A 416 18.06 -35.12 0.61
N GLY A 417 18.12 -34.41 -0.51
CA GLY A 417 17.28 -34.63 -1.69
C GLY A 417 16.10 -33.67 -1.86
N LEU A 418 15.90 -32.71 -0.95
CA LEU A 418 14.80 -31.74 -1.12
C LEU A 418 15.04 -30.84 -2.33
N LYS A 419 14.08 -30.82 -3.27
CA LYS A 419 14.09 -29.85 -4.38
C LYS A 419 13.53 -28.49 -3.95
N ALA A 420 14.31 -27.72 -3.19
CA ALA A 420 13.91 -26.40 -2.70
C ALA A 420 14.20 -25.28 -3.72
N THR A 421 13.25 -24.40 -4.00
CA THR A 421 13.41 -23.20 -4.84
C THR A 421 13.24 -21.96 -3.97
N PHE A 422 14.18 -21.00 -4.03
CA PHE A 422 14.08 -19.75 -3.28
C PHE A 422 13.61 -18.64 -4.19
N LEU A 423 12.47 -18.05 -3.86
CA LEU A 423 11.92 -16.88 -4.52
C LEU A 423 12.11 -15.72 -3.54
N ARG A 424 12.93 -14.73 -3.88
CA ARG A 424 13.33 -13.61 -3.00
C ARG A 424 12.74 -12.29 -3.51
N PRO A 425 11.53 -11.92 -3.10
CA PRO A 425 11.01 -10.59 -3.35
C PRO A 425 11.85 -9.49 -2.68
N GLY A 426 11.84 -8.34 -3.33
CA GLY A 426 12.20 -7.07 -2.70
C GLY A 426 11.05 -6.49 -1.88
N GLY A 427 10.97 -5.16 -1.80
CA GLY A 427 9.76 -4.50 -1.34
C GLY A 427 8.58 -4.82 -2.27
N ILE A 428 7.51 -5.41 -1.75
CA ILE A 428 6.32 -5.73 -2.56
C ILE A 428 5.38 -4.53 -2.53
N VAL A 429 5.36 -3.76 -3.62
CA VAL A 429 4.55 -2.56 -3.76
C VAL A 429 3.19 -2.86 -4.38
N GLY A 430 2.31 -1.86 -4.39
CA GLY A 430 0.92 -2.01 -4.78
C GLY A 430 0.72 -2.51 -6.22
N HIS A 431 -0.42 -3.16 -6.45
CA HIS A 431 -0.80 -3.73 -7.73
C HIS A 431 -0.95 -2.62 -8.78
N THR A 432 -0.27 -2.74 -9.92
CA THR A 432 -0.18 -1.67 -10.94
C THR A 432 -1.53 -1.19 -11.50
N ARG A 433 -2.50 -2.11 -11.63
CA ARG A 433 -3.86 -1.81 -12.14
C ARG A 433 -4.90 -1.47 -11.08
N THR A 434 -4.97 -2.21 -9.98
CA THR A 434 -6.03 -2.05 -8.96
C THR A 434 -5.66 -1.07 -7.85
N GLY A 435 -4.37 -0.79 -7.65
CA GLY A 435 -3.87 0.00 -6.53
C GLY A 435 -3.95 -0.72 -5.19
N ALA A 436 -4.27 -2.03 -5.17
CA ALA A 436 -4.27 -2.81 -3.94
C ALA A 436 -2.86 -2.83 -3.33
N TYR A 437 -2.76 -2.55 -2.03
CA TYR A 437 -1.49 -2.44 -1.32
C TYR A 437 -1.61 -3.09 0.07
N ASN A 438 -0.46 -3.35 0.71
CA ASN A 438 -0.41 -3.81 2.09
C ASN A 438 -0.25 -2.60 3.04
N PRO A 439 -1.22 -2.31 3.93
CA PRO A 439 -1.13 -1.18 4.87
C PRO A 439 -0.06 -1.38 5.96
N HIS A 440 0.34 -2.62 6.23
CA HIS A 440 1.34 -2.96 7.24
C HIS A 440 2.73 -3.24 6.64
N ASP A 441 3.06 -2.60 5.51
CA ASP A 441 4.37 -2.70 4.85
C ASP A 441 5.22 -1.43 5.05
N ILE A 442 6.53 -1.62 5.21
CA ILE A 442 7.48 -0.51 5.38
C ILE A 442 7.52 0.39 4.13
N ASN A 443 7.48 -0.17 2.92
CA ASN A 443 7.47 0.63 1.69
C ASN A 443 6.20 1.48 1.61
N THR A 444 5.04 0.92 1.98
CA THR A 444 3.78 1.67 2.06
C THR A 444 3.92 2.86 3.00
N GLY A 445 4.44 2.65 4.21
CA GLY A 445 4.65 3.73 5.17
C GLY A 445 5.66 4.78 4.67
N LEU A 446 6.75 4.35 4.02
CA LEU A 446 7.77 5.24 3.48
C LEU A 446 7.20 6.11 2.36
N PHE A 447 6.50 5.51 1.39
CA PHE A 447 5.86 6.25 0.31
C PHE A 447 4.75 7.18 0.80
N SER A 448 4.02 6.79 1.85
CA SER A 448 3.01 7.63 2.50
C SER A 448 3.65 8.87 3.15
N ALA A 449 4.74 8.67 3.89
CA ALA A 449 5.51 9.75 4.52
C ALA A 449 6.10 10.70 3.47
N ILE A 450 6.70 10.16 2.41
CA ILE A 450 7.24 10.94 1.28
C ILE A 450 6.15 11.80 0.65
N SER A 451 5.00 11.20 0.35
CA SER A 451 3.89 11.93 -0.26
C SER A 451 3.37 13.01 0.69
N ARG A 452 3.09 12.68 1.95
CA ARG A 452 2.48 13.62 2.90
C ARG A 452 3.40 14.79 3.25
N TYR A 453 4.66 14.52 3.59
CA TYR A 453 5.58 15.54 4.09
C TYR A 453 6.42 16.18 3.00
N ARG A 454 6.33 15.71 1.75
CA ARG A 454 7.08 16.23 0.60
C ARG A 454 8.60 16.18 0.84
N VAL A 455 9.07 15.24 1.65
CA VAL A 455 10.49 14.99 1.95
C VAL A 455 10.79 13.50 1.83
N ALA A 456 11.88 13.17 1.17
CA ALA A 456 12.34 11.79 0.98
C ALA A 456 13.73 11.59 1.58
N PRO A 457 14.02 10.43 2.19
CA PRO A 457 15.38 10.10 2.55
C PRO A 457 16.19 9.83 1.28
N LYS A 458 17.51 10.05 1.36
CA LYS A 458 18.44 9.64 0.32
C LYS A 458 18.46 8.11 0.28
N ILE A 459 18.06 7.55 -0.85
CA ILE A 459 18.03 6.11 -1.13
C ILE A 459 19.03 5.84 -2.26
N ASN A 460 19.80 4.76 -2.17
CA ASN A 460 20.68 4.35 -3.26
C ASN A 460 19.85 3.73 -4.39
N TYR A 461 19.12 2.65 -4.07
CA TYR A 461 18.19 1.97 -4.96
C TYR A 461 16.94 1.54 -4.19
N SER A 462 15.78 1.61 -4.85
CA SER A 462 14.56 0.96 -4.37
C SER A 462 14.44 -0.40 -5.07
N ASN A 463 14.82 -1.46 -4.35
CA ASN A 463 14.67 -2.85 -4.81
C ASN A 463 13.25 -3.34 -4.53
N SER A 464 12.28 -2.86 -5.30
CA SER A 464 10.85 -3.10 -5.06
C SER A 464 10.10 -3.42 -6.35
N ALA A 465 9.14 -4.34 -6.28
CA ALA A 465 8.37 -4.80 -7.42
C ALA A 465 6.86 -4.83 -7.14
N PRO A 466 6.01 -4.52 -8.12
CA PRO A 466 4.56 -4.64 -7.98
C PRO A 466 4.13 -6.08 -7.67
N VAL A 467 3.15 -6.24 -6.78
CA VAL A 467 2.67 -7.57 -6.36
C VAL A 467 2.19 -8.43 -7.53
N ASP A 468 1.61 -7.82 -8.56
CA ASP A 468 1.14 -8.50 -9.78
C ASP A 468 2.29 -9.04 -10.63
N TRP A 469 3.45 -8.39 -10.63
CA TRP A 469 4.64 -8.93 -11.29
C TRP A 469 5.28 -10.05 -10.44
N VAL A 470 5.43 -9.83 -9.14
CA VAL A 470 6.03 -10.81 -8.21
C VAL A 470 5.23 -12.12 -8.21
N SER A 471 3.90 -12.05 -8.06
CA SER A 471 3.02 -13.22 -8.07
C SER A 471 3.02 -13.94 -9.42
N ARG A 472 3.03 -13.19 -10.53
CA ARG A 472 3.07 -13.76 -11.88
C ARG A 472 4.34 -14.55 -12.14
N VAL A 473 5.50 -14.00 -11.80
CA VAL A 473 6.80 -14.67 -12.00
C VAL A 473 6.96 -15.86 -11.05
N ALA A 474 6.61 -15.68 -9.76
CA ALA A 474 6.63 -16.78 -8.79
C ALA A 474 5.79 -17.98 -9.25
N THR A 475 4.56 -17.72 -9.70
CA THR A 475 3.65 -18.75 -10.21
C THR A 475 4.24 -19.47 -11.43
N ALA A 476 4.84 -18.73 -12.36
CA ALA A 476 5.46 -19.33 -13.54
C ALA A 476 6.63 -20.26 -13.16
N VAL A 477 7.47 -19.87 -12.18
CA VAL A 477 8.55 -20.74 -11.67
C VAL A 477 7.99 -21.99 -10.99
N ILE A 478 6.90 -21.87 -10.22
CA ILE A 478 6.24 -23.02 -9.58
C ILE A 478 5.75 -24.02 -10.65
N CYS A 479 5.15 -23.52 -11.73
CA CYS A 479 4.58 -24.35 -12.78
C CYS A 479 5.59 -24.90 -13.80
N GLU A 480 6.85 -24.47 -13.75
CA GLU A 480 7.88 -24.81 -14.74
C GLU A 480 8.99 -25.67 -14.10
N PRO A 481 9.00 -27.00 -14.35
CA PRO A 481 9.99 -27.91 -13.77
C PRO A 481 11.46 -27.54 -14.03
N SER A 482 11.75 -26.90 -15.17
CA SER A 482 13.11 -26.45 -15.48
C SER A 482 13.62 -25.31 -14.60
N GLY A 483 12.73 -24.62 -13.86
CA GLY A 483 13.09 -23.58 -12.90
C GLY A 483 13.29 -24.07 -11.46
N TRP A 484 13.03 -25.35 -11.17
CA TRP A 484 13.06 -25.83 -9.80
C TRP A 484 14.48 -26.01 -9.26
N GLY A 485 14.66 -25.79 -7.95
CA GLY A 485 15.95 -25.96 -7.27
C GLY A 485 16.86 -24.74 -7.31
N GLN A 486 16.41 -23.63 -7.91
CA GLN A 486 17.20 -22.42 -8.13
C GLN A 486 16.82 -21.28 -7.17
N ASN A 487 17.57 -20.17 -7.25
CA ASN A 487 17.28 -18.94 -6.52
C ASN A 487 16.88 -17.85 -7.51
N TYR A 488 15.81 -17.11 -7.23
CA TYR A 488 15.28 -16.05 -8.08
C TYR A 488 15.10 -14.76 -7.29
N HIS A 489 15.56 -13.63 -7.83
CA HIS A 489 15.34 -12.29 -7.28
C HIS A 489 14.09 -11.66 -7.92
N LEU A 490 13.03 -11.58 -7.13
CA LEU A 490 11.75 -10.99 -7.54
C LEU A 490 11.68 -9.51 -7.14
N THR A 491 12.70 -8.74 -7.53
CA THR A 491 12.88 -7.32 -7.16
C THR A 491 12.44 -6.34 -8.23
N GLY A 492 12.00 -6.83 -9.41
CA GLY A 492 11.68 -5.97 -10.54
C GLY A 492 12.92 -5.25 -11.04
N ARG A 493 12.74 -4.09 -11.71
CA ARG A 493 13.87 -3.24 -12.10
C ARG A 493 14.11 -2.20 -10.99
N PRO A 494 15.25 -2.22 -10.28
CA PRO A 494 15.51 -1.29 -9.20
C PRO A 494 15.43 0.19 -9.65
N ASP A 495 14.82 1.03 -8.82
CA ASP A 495 14.65 2.46 -9.12
C ASP A 495 15.73 3.30 -8.42
N THR A 496 16.35 4.22 -9.17
CA THR A 496 17.29 5.19 -8.59
C THR A 496 16.57 6.34 -7.90
N LEU A 497 17.23 7.02 -6.96
CA LEU A 497 16.68 8.23 -6.34
C LEU A 497 16.26 9.29 -7.36
N THR A 498 17.06 9.53 -8.40
CA THR A 498 16.76 10.52 -9.43
C THR A 498 15.47 10.19 -10.17
N GLU A 499 15.27 8.91 -10.49
CA GLU A 499 14.05 8.41 -11.10
C GLU A 499 12.85 8.51 -10.16
N MET A 500 13.02 8.16 -8.88
CA MET A 500 11.97 8.29 -7.86
C MET A 500 11.51 9.74 -7.71
N VAL A 501 12.44 10.69 -7.57
CA VAL A 501 12.14 12.14 -7.46
C VAL A 501 11.42 12.63 -8.71
N ARG A 502 11.92 12.28 -9.91
CA ARG A 502 11.29 12.66 -11.18
C ARG A 502 9.84 12.17 -11.27
N ASP A 503 9.58 10.94 -10.86
CA ASP A 503 8.23 10.37 -10.92
C ASP A 503 7.29 11.03 -9.89
N GLN A 504 7.80 11.42 -8.72
CA GLN A 504 7.06 12.21 -7.74
C GLN A 504 6.71 13.60 -8.31
N GLU A 505 7.68 14.28 -8.94
CA GLU A 505 7.44 15.56 -9.63
C GLU A 505 6.40 15.44 -10.74
N LEU A 506 6.46 14.38 -11.56
CA LEU A 506 5.44 14.09 -12.59
C LEU A 506 4.07 13.82 -11.97
N GLY A 507 4.03 13.20 -10.79
CA GLY A 507 2.82 13.05 -9.97
C GLY A 507 2.35 14.35 -9.30
N GLY A 508 3.08 15.46 -9.45
CA GLY A 508 2.78 16.75 -8.81
C GLY A 508 3.22 16.85 -7.36
N LEU A 509 4.01 15.89 -6.89
CA LEU A 509 4.53 15.80 -5.54
C LEU A 509 6.00 16.22 -5.58
N ASN A 510 6.25 17.52 -5.46
CA ASN A 510 7.63 18.01 -5.42
C ASN A 510 8.26 17.58 -4.08
N VAL A 511 9.24 16.68 -4.14
CA VAL A 511 9.86 16.09 -2.94
C VAL A 511 11.28 16.63 -2.75
N ARG A 512 11.61 17.03 -1.53
CA ARG A 512 12.98 17.41 -1.16
C ARG A 512 13.72 16.22 -0.58
N VAL A 513 14.92 15.94 -1.09
CA VAL A 513 15.77 14.85 -0.57
C VAL A 513 16.55 15.32 0.67
N MET A 514 16.63 14.45 1.68
CA MET A 514 17.38 14.65 2.93
C MET A 514 18.29 13.45 3.20
N ALA A 515 19.39 13.63 3.92
CA ALA A 515 20.16 12.49 4.43
C ALA A 515 19.29 11.64 5.38
N TRP A 516 19.58 10.34 5.46
CA TRP A 516 18.75 9.37 6.20
C TRP A 516 18.51 9.79 7.66
N ASP A 517 19.57 10.16 8.38
CA ASP A 517 19.53 10.59 9.78
C ASP A 517 18.71 11.86 10.00
N VAL A 518 18.83 12.82 9.07
CA VAL A 518 18.08 14.07 9.12
C VAL A 518 16.60 13.83 8.82
N TRP A 519 16.31 12.98 7.83
CA TRP A 519 14.94 12.61 7.47
C TRP A 519 14.25 11.85 8.61
N LEU A 520 14.94 10.90 9.25
CA LEU A 520 14.40 10.13 10.37
C LEU A 520 13.99 11.04 11.54
N LYS A 521 14.86 11.98 11.92
CA LYS A 521 14.57 12.95 12.99
C LYS A 521 13.39 13.85 12.63
N ASP A 522 13.34 14.37 11.39
CA ASP A 522 12.22 15.20 10.91
C ASP A 522 10.90 14.42 10.88
N PHE A 523 10.91 13.17 10.42
CA PHE A 523 9.74 12.30 10.38
C PHE A 523 9.18 12.02 11.78
N LEU A 524 10.02 11.62 12.73
CA LEU A 524 9.59 11.32 14.10
C LEU A 524 9.04 12.56 14.80
N ALA A 525 9.71 13.72 14.65
CA ALA A 525 9.23 14.98 15.22
C ALA A 525 7.85 15.39 14.66
N ARG A 526 7.62 15.18 13.36
CA ARG A 526 6.30 15.43 12.74
C ARG A 526 5.21 14.52 13.32
N CYS A 527 5.49 13.23 13.41
CA CYS A 527 4.56 12.25 13.99
C CYS A 527 4.23 12.54 15.47
N GLU A 528 5.13 13.19 16.22
CA GLU A 528 4.85 13.67 17.58
C GLU A 528 4.01 14.94 17.60
N SER A 529 4.27 15.88 16.67
CA SER A 529 3.57 17.17 16.62
C SER A 529 2.16 17.10 16.01
N ASP A 530 1.96 16.23 15.03
CA ASP A 530 0.71 16.04 14.27
C ASP A 530 0.52 14.53 14.02
N PRO A 531 0.01 13.79 15.02
CA PRO A 531 -0.12 12.34 14.93
C PRO A 531 -1.08 11.92 13.82
N VAL A 532 -0.59 11.10 12.88
CA VAL A 532 -1.38 10.50 11.80
C VAL A 532 -1.57 9.02 12.14
N PRO A 533 -2.79 8.58 12.55
CA PRO A 533 -3.04 7.20 12.98
C PRO A 533 -2.56 6.14 12.00
N GLU A 534 -2.70 6.42 10.70
CA GLU A 534 -2.33 5.53 9.61
C GLU A 534 -0.81 5.35 9.46
N LEU A 535 0.00 6.32 9.92
CA LEU A 535 1.46 6.25 9.91
C LEU A 535 2.05 5.72 11.23
N GLU A 536 1.22 5.44 12.25
CA GLU A 536 1.70 5.04 13.57
C GLU A 536 2.49 3.73 13.53
N PHE A 537 2.13 2.80 12.64
CA PHE A 537 2.91 1.58 12.43
C PHE A 537 4.36 1.91 12.04
N MET A 538 4.55 2.79 11.06
CA MET A 538 5.88 3.22 10.60
C MET A 538 6.61 4.00 11.68
N ALA A 539 5.92 4.92 12.37
CA ALA A 539 6.50 5.66 13.49
C ALA A 539 7.01 4.72 14.58
N ARG A 540 6.25 3.69 14.93
CA ARG A 540 6.66 2.68 15.90
C ARG A 540 7.88 1.88 15.46
N VAL A 541 7.93 1.45 14.19
CA VAL A 541 9.11 0.78 13.62
C VAL A 541 10.34 1.68 13.71
N LEU A 542 10.21 2.96 13.35
CA LEU A 542 11.31 3.91 13.34
C LEU A 542 11.71 4.47 14.71
N ARG A 543 10.88 4.32 15.76
CA ARG A 543 11.28 4.59 17.16
C ARG A 543 12.17 3.47 17.71
N ASN A 544 12.05 2.25 17.19
CA ASN A 544 12.85 1.12 17.63
C ASN A 544 14.22 1.08 16.88
N PRO A 545 15.36 0.96 17.59
CA PRO A 545 16.68 0.93 16.95
C PRO A 545 16.90 -0.21 15.94
N ALA A 546 16.34 -1.40 16.18
CA ALA A 546 16.40 -2.51 15.21
C ALA A 546 15.58 -2.16 13.96
N GLY A 547 14.40 -1.58 14.13
CA GLY A 547 13.57 -1.09 13.03
C GLY A 547 14.27 0.01 12.20
N GLN A 548 14.98 0.94 12.84
CA GLN A 548 15.80 1.94 12.14
C GLN A 548 16.87 1.29 11.27
N LYS A 549 17.60 0.30 11.79
CA LYS A 549 18.64 -0.41 11.05
C LYS A 549 18.11 -1.18 9.84
N ILE A 550 16.90 -1.77 9.94
CA ILE A 550 16.26 -2.45 8.80
C ILE A 550 16.00 -1.46 7.66
N VAL A 551 15.42 -0.31 7.99
CA VAL A 551 15.11 0.71 6.98
C VAL A 551 16.41 1.33 6.45
N GLU A 552 17.40 1.57 7.30
CA GLU A 552 18.74 2.04 6.91
C GLU A 552 19.42 1.07 5.93
N ALA A 553 19.46 -0.23 6.25
CA ALA A 553 19.98 -1.25 5.37
C ALA A 553 19.24 -1.27 4.03
N SER A 554 17.90 -1.14 4.07
CA SER A 554 17.07 -1.11 2.86
C SER A 554 17.34 0.11 1.97
N VAL A 555 17.54 1.30 2.54
CA VAL A 555 17.80 2.54 1.76
C VAL A 555 19.24 2.66 1.29
N THR A 556 20.18 2.00 1.97
CA THR A 556 21.61 1.99 1.60
C THR A 556 22.02 0.78 0.76
N ALA A 557 21.15 -0.22 0.61
CA ALA A 557 21.41 -1.45 -0.13
C ALA A 557 21.88 -1.17 -1.57
N PRO A 558 22.78 -2.01 -2.11
CA PRO A 558 23.14 -1.96 -3.52
C PRO A 558 21.95 -2.38 -4.40
N MET A 559 22.14 -2.32 -5.71
CA MET A 559 21.17 -2.85 -6.66
C MET A 559 21.10 -4.37 -6.55
N ALA A 560 19.91 -4.94 -6.40
CA ALA A 560 19.69 -6.38 -6.53
C ALA A 560 19.71 -6.76 -8.01
N THR A 561 20.53 -7.75 -8.38
CA THR A 561 20.59 -8.29 -9.75
C THR A 561 19.87 -9.63 -9.82
N GLY A 562 19.28 -9.93 -10.98
CA GLY A 562 18.47 -11.12 -11.18
C GLY A 562 18.64 -11.72 -12.57
N GLU A 563 19.87 -11.99 -13.00
CA GLU A 563 20.16 -12.49 -14.36
C GLU A 563 19.38 -13.77 -14.70
N ARG A 564 19.27 -14.71 -13.74
CA ARG A 564 18.48 -15.94 -13.92
C ARG A 564 16.99 -15.63 -13.99
N THR A 565 16.49 -14.75 -13.13
CA THR A 565 15.10 -14.30 -13.17
C THR A 565 14.77 -13.64 -14.50
N GLU A 566 15.61 -12.73 -14.99
CA GLU A 566 15.44 -12.06 -16.27
C GLU A 566 15.47 -13.02 -17.45
N ALA A 567 16.43 -13.97 -17.46
CA ALA A 567 16.51 -15.01 -18.48
C ALA A 567 15.27 -15.91 -18.47
N PHE A 568 14.76 -16.28 -17.29
CA PHE A 568 13.53 -17.05 -17.14
C PHE A 568 12.32 -16.27 -17.66
N VAL A 569 12.17 -15.01 -17.25
CA VAL A 569 11.09 -14.11 -17.70
C VAL A 569 11.09 -13.98 -19.22
N ALA A 570 12.24 -13.75 -19.83
CA ALA A 570 12.38 -13.64 -21.28
C ALA A 570 12.04 -14.97 -22.00
N ARG A 571 12.58 -16.09 -21.52
CA ARG A 571 12.36 -17.43 -22.10
C ARG A 571 10.86 -17.81 -22.10
N HIS A 572 10.16 -17.50 -21.03
CA HIS A 572 8.75 -17.85 -20.84
C HIS A 572 7.77 -16.75 -21.30
N LYS A 573 8.28 -15.69 -21.96
CA LYS A 573 7.49 -14.56 -22.46
C LYS A 573 6.58 -13.95 -21.37
N LEU A 574 7.09 -13.89 -20.15
CA LEU A 574 6.42 -13.24 -19.02
C LEU A 574 6.59 -11.71 -19.14
N PRO A 575 5.76 -10.92 -18.44
CA PRO A 575 5.96 -9.47 -18.37
C PRO A 575 7.39 -9.15 -17.89
N PRO A 576 8.14 -8.28 -18.61
CA PRO A 576 9.50 -7.94 -18.22
C PRO A 576 9.51 -7.27 -16.84
N PRO A 577 10.64 -7.28 -16.11
CA PRO A 577 10.77 -6.52 -14.88
C PRO A 577 10.49 -5.04 -15.15
N THR A 578 9.37 -4.55 -14.61
CA THR A 578 8.95 -3.15 -14.76
C THR A 578 9.33 -2.34 -13.54
N ARG A 579 9.52 -1.04 -13.76
CA ARG A 579 9.59 -0.05 -12.70
C ARG A 579 8.25 0.13 -12.03
N TYR A 580 8.25 0.59 -10.78
CA TYR A 580 7.04 1.11 -10.15
C TYR A 580 6.91 2.62 -10.44
N ASP A 581 6.65 2.92 -11.70
CA ASP A 581 6.64 4.28 -12.24
C ASP A 581 5.51 5.16 -11.67
N ALA A 582 5.46 6.42 -12.12
CA ALA A 582 4.45 7.38 -11.68
C ALA A 582 3.01 6.90 -11.92
N GLN A 583 2.74 6.17 -13.01
CA GLN A 583 1.39 5.70 -13.35
C GLN A 583 0.97 4.52 -12.46
N ALA A 584 1.87 3.56 -12.23
CA ALA A 584 1.62 2.43 -11.34
C ALA A 584 1.46 2.91 -9.88
N ARG A 585 2.32 3.83 -9.42
CA ARG A 585 2.20 4.43 -8.08
C ARG A 585 0.91 5.17 -7.88
N LEU A 586 0.45 5.89 -8.90
CA LEU A 586 -0.75 6.69 -8.82
C LEU A 586 -1.97 5.86 -8.42
N LYS A 587 -2.14 4.66 -8.97
CA LYS A 587 -3.26 3.79 -8.60
C LYS A 587 -3.27 3.45 -7.12
N SER A 588 -2.08 3.18 -6.56
CA SER A 588 -1.94 2.93 -5.14
C SER A 588 -2.14 4.20 -4.31
N TYR A 589 -1.67 5.36 -4.76
CA TYR A 589 -1.91 6.63 -4.08
C TYR A 589 -3.40 7.02 -4.05
N GLU A 590 -4.14 6.79 -5.14
CA GLU A 590 -5.60 6.96 -5.18
C GLU A 590 -6.30 6.10 -4.13
N ARG A 591 -5.83 4.87 -3.93
CA ARG A 591 -6.36 3.97 -2.89
C ARG A 591 -5.94 4.42 -1.49
N MET A 592 -4.65 4.64 -1.28
CA MET A 592 -4.07 5.08 -0.01
C MET A 592 -4.65 6.42 0.46
N ALA A 593 -5.04 7.31 -0.46
CA ALA A 593 -5.71 8.56 -0.12
C ALA A 593 -7.11 8.36 0.44
N ARG A 594 -7.87 7.36 -0.06
CA ARG A 594 -9.17 6.98 0.52
C ARG A 594 -9.02 6.45 1.94
N ASP A 595 -7.88 5.80 2.19
CA ASP A 595 -7.56 5.20 3.48
C ASP A 595 -6.80 6.19 4.40
N GLY A 596 -6.63 7.47 4.02
CA GLY A 596 -6.01 8.53 4.84
C GLY A 596 -4.47 8.56 4.86
N LEU A 597 -3.79 7.58 4.26
CA LEU A 597 -2.33 7.46 4.25
C LEU A 597 -1.62 8.53 3.41
N VAL A 598 -2.23 8.93 2.29
CA VAL A 598 -1.64 9.84 1.30
C VAL A 598 -2.50 11.07 1.10
N ILE A 599 -1.86 12.25 1.09
CA ILE A 599 -2.50 13.49 0.66
C ILE A 599 -2.17 13.72 -0.83
N LEU A 600 -3.19 13.56 -1.68
CA LEU A 600 -3.12 13.94 -3.08
C LEU A 600 -3.12 15.48 -3.21
N PRO A 601 -2.50 16.06 -4.26
CA PRO A 601 -2.55 17.49 -4.49
C PRO A 601 -4.00 17.98 -4.58
N HIS A 602 -4.33 19.00 -3.79
CA HIS A 602 -5.65 19.64 -3.74
C HIS A 602 -5.63 21.04 -4.36
N ARG A 603 -6.80 21.57 -4.75
CA ARG A 603 -6.93 22.93 -5.31
C ARG A 603 -6.47 24.05 -4.34
N ASP A 604 -6.45 23.73 -3.04
CA ASP A 604 -6.04 24.66 -1.99
C ASP A 604 -4.54 24.60 -1.71
N ASP A 605 -3.84 23.59 -2.25
CA ASP A 605 -2.39 23.55 -2.20
C ASP A 605 -1.79 24.67 -3.06
N PRO A 606 -0.56 25.14 -2.74
CA PRO A 606 0.14 26.10 -3.59
C PRO A 606 0.24 25.55 -5.02
N PRO A 607 -0.24 26.29 -6.04
CA PRO A 607 -0.33 25.75 -7.38
C PRO A 607 1.05 25.46 -7.95
N HIS A 608 1.18 24.32 -8.62
CA HIS A 608 2.38 23.95 -9.36
C HIS A 608 2.67 24.99 -10.46
N LEU A 609 1.63 25.41 -11.18
CA LEU A 609 1.69 26.39 -12.25
C LEU A 609 0.43 27.25 -12.25
N TRP A 610 0.57 28.55 -12.50
CA TRP A 610 -0.59 29.44 -12.65
C TRP A 610 -0.34 30.57 -13.63
N PHE A 611 -1.41 31.10 -14.19
CA PHE A 611 -1.37 32.25 -15.10
C PHE A 611 -2.69 33.02 -15.07
N ARG A 612 -2.65 34.27 -15.53
CA ARG A 612 -3.85 35.12 -15.60
C ARG A 612 -4.54 34.94 -16.94
N GLU A 613 -5.84 35.11 -16.97
CA GLU A 613 -6.65 35.16 -18.19
C GLU A 613 -7.66 36.30 -18.06
N THR A 614 -7.50 37.32 -18.89
CA THR A 614 -8.48 38.41 -18.99
C THR A 614 -9.40 38.18 -20.18
N MET A 615 -10.71 38.15 -19.94
CA MET A 615 -11.73 38.08 -21.01
C MET A 615 -12.60 39.32 -21.04
N ARG A 616 -13.05 39.70 -22.23
CA ARG A 616 -14.03 40.77 -22.44
C ARG A 616 -15.07 40.35 -23.46
N GLY A 617 -16.31 40.74 -23.25
CA GLY A 617 -17.40 40.33 -24.10
C GLY A 617 -18.69 41.09 -23.86
N LYS A 618 -19.75 40.62 -24.51
CA LYS A 618 -21.10 41.14 -24.31
C LYS A 618 -22.01 40.03 -23.76
N VAL A 619 -22.86 40.40 -22.81
CA VAL A 619 -23.83 39.55 -22.13
C VAL A 619 -25.18 40.25 -22.15
N GLY A 620 -26.27 39.49 -22.21
CA GLY A 620 -27.64 39.99 -22.16
C GLY A 620 -28.60 38.90 -21.66
N PRO A 621 -29.92 39.15 -21.72
CA PRO A 621 -30.93 38.14 -21.39
C PRO A 621 -30.73 36.85 -22.19
N ALA A 622 -31.00 35.69 -21.60
CA ALA A 622 -30.74 34.38 -22.21
C ALA A 622 -31.38 34.21 -23.61
N ASP A 623 -32.57 34.78 -23.82
CA ASP A 623 -33.31 34.75 -25.09
C ASP A 623 -33.19 36.06 -25.91
N GLY A 624 -32.34 37.00 -25.46
CA GLY A 624 -32.18 38.34 -26.00
C GLY A 624 -30.86 38.58 -26.73
N LYS A 625 -30.66 39.81 -27.23
CA LYS A 625 -29.38 40.22 -27.79
C LYS A 625 -28.42 40.65 -26.68
N PRO A 626 -27.16 40.19 -26.67
CA PRO A 626 -26.17 40.62 -25.69
C PRO A 626 -25.66 42.04 -26.02
N ASP A 627 -25.95 43.00 -25.15
CA ASP A 627 -25.59 44.42 -25.31
C ASP A 627 -24.68 44.95 -24.20
N THR A 628 -24.67 44.31 -23.04
CA THR A 628 -23.93 44.77 -21.86
C THR A 628 -22.49 44.28 -21.87
N HIS A 629 -21.54 45.18 -21.65
CA HIS A 629 -20.13 44.82 -21.61
C HIS A 629 -19.76 44.20 -20.27
N CYS A 630 -19.17 43.01 -20.32
CA CYS A 630 -18.70 42.30 -19.14
C CYS A 630 -17.23 41.93 -19.31
N SER A 631 -16.51 41.82 -18.19
CA SER A 631 -15.09 41.47 -18.15
C SER A 631 -14.80 40.47 -17.04
N PHE A 632 -14.00 39.46 -17.37
CA PHE A 632 -13.52 38.47 -16.40
C PHE A 632 -12.03 38.67 -16.19
N ALA A 633 -11.61 38.66 -14.92
CA ALA A 633 -10.22 38.69 -14.51
C ALA A 633 -9.94 37.41 -13.72
N LEU A 634 -9.53 36.36 -14.44
CA LEU A 634 -9.36 35.02 -13.89
C LEU A 634 -7.87 34.71 -13.67
N THR A 635 -7.60 33.87 -12.68
CA THR A 635 -6.33 33.20 -12.45
C THR A 635 -6.59 31.71 -12.57
N LEU A 636 -5.95 31.10 -13.55
CA LEU A 636 -6.00 29.67 -13.80
C LEU A 636 -4.82 29.04 -13.08
N SER A 637 -5.10 28.05 -12.23
CA SER A 637 -4.11 27.35 -11.43
C SER A 637 -4.18 25.85 -11.68
N ILE A 638 -3.02 25.22 -11.69
CA ILE A 638 -2.85 23.79 -11.81
C ILE A 638 -2.12 23.35 -10.54
N ALA A 639 -2.80 22.60 -9.69
CA ALA A 639 -2.23 22.04 -8.48
C ALA A 639 -1.13 21.03 -8.79
N SER A 640 -1.28 20.27 -9.88
CA SER A 640 -0.31 19.25 -10.31
C SER A 640 -0.48 18.86 -11.78
N MET A 641 0.56 18.25 -12.37
CA MET A 641 0.40 17.57 -13.66
C MET A 641 -0.58 16.39 -13.59
N TYR A 642 -0.75 15.77 -12.42
CA TYR A 642 -1.75 14.74 -12.17
C TYR A 642 -3.18 15.24 -12.44
N GLN A 643 -3.54 16.42 -11.91
CA GLN A 643 -4.83 17.07 -12.15
C GLN A 643 -5.15 17.15 -13.66
N LEU A 644 -4.17 17.55 -14.46
CA LEU A 644 -4.33 17.69 -15.91
C LEU A 644 -4.42 16.36 -16.65
N VAL A 645 -3.58 15.39 -16.31
CA VAL A 645 -3.55 14.12 -17.04
C VAL A 645 -4.78 13.27 -16.73
N GLN A 646 -5.18 13.22 -15.46
CA GLN A 646 -6.26 12.33 -15.00
C GLN A 646 -7.63 12.98 -15.09
N HIS A 647 -7.77 14.19 -14.56
CA HIS A 647 -9.07 14.87 -14.50
C HIS A 647 -9.28 15.81 -15.68
N ARG A 648 -8.20 16.20 -16.38
CA ARG A 648 -8.24 17.21 -17.46
C ARG A 648 -8.88 18.51 -16.97
N THR A 649 -8.69 18.85 -15.68
CA THR A 649 -9.26 20.05 -15.06
C THR A 649 -8.22 21.11 -14.76
N ILE A 650 -8.64 22.37 -14.72
CA ILE A 650 -7.84 23.53 -14.30
C ILE A 650 -8.68 24.31 -13.29
N ASP A 651 -8.11 24.65 -12.14
CA ASP A 651 -8.80 25.43 -11.13
C ASP A 651 -8.83 26.91 -11.51
N VAL A 652 -9.93 27.58 -11.18
CA VAL A 652 -10.16 28.98 -11.53
C VAL A 652 -10.51 29.78 -10.29
N ARG A 653 -9.78 30.88 -10.08
CA ARG A 653 -10.11 31.93 -9.12
C ARG A 653 -10.16 33.27 -9.81
N GLY A 654 -10.74 34.29 -9.17
CA GLY A 654 -10.72 35.66 -9.69
C GLY A 654 -12.07 36.34 -9.57
N THR A 655 -12.30 37.32 -10.43
CA THR A 655 -13.52 38.13 -10.39
C THR A 655 -14.20 38.26 -11.74
N VAL A 656 -15.53 38.39 -11.68
CA VAL A 656 -16.42 38.59 -12.81
C VAL A 656 -17.13 39.92 -12.62
N SER A 657 -16.89 40.88 -13.52
CA SER A 657 -17.54 42.20 -13.51
C SER A 657 -18.55 42.28 -14.64
N CYS A 658 -19.82 42.35 -14.29
CA CYS A 658 -20.93 42.39 -15.26
C CYS A 658 -22.14 43.05 -14.59
N SER A 659 -22.50 44.26 -15.01
CA SER A 659 -23.56 45.05 -14.36
C SER A 659 -24.95 44.41 -14.42
N LEU A 660 -25.18 43.46 -15.33
CA LEU A 660 -26.41 42.66 -15.39
C LEU A 660 -26.47 41.53 -14.35
N LEU A 661 -25.31 41.07 -13.85
CA LEU A 661 -25.25 40.11 -12.76
C LEU A 661 -25.35 40.85 -11.42
N HIS A 662 -24.43 41.80 -11.19
CA HIS A 662 -24.34 42.57 -9.97
C HIS A 662 -23.57 43.89 -10.23
N PRO A 663 -23.89 45.00 -9.53
CA PRO A 663 -23.14 46.26 -9.66
C PRO A 663 -21.66 46.11 -9.26
N ASP A 664 -21.38 45.39 -8.17
CA ASP A 664 -20.02 45.08 -7.73
C ASP A 664 -19.47 43.79 -8.36
N PRO A 665 -18.14 43.65 -8.53
CA PRO A 665 -17.54 42.43 -9.05
C PRO A 665 -17.86 41.20 -8.20
N LEU A 666 -18.33 40.13 -8.84
CA LEU A 666 -18.54 38.84 -8.19
C LEU A 666 -17.19 38.14 -8.05
N THR A 667 -16.99 37.41 -6.94
CA THR A 667 -15.80 36.60 -6.70
C THR A 667 -16.07 35.15 -7.04
N VAL A 668 -15.12 34.47 -7.68
CA VAL A 668 -15.20 33.02 -7.91
C VAL A 668 -14.92 32.29 -6.59
N ASP A 669 -15.93 31.63 -6.04
CA ASP A 669 -15.86 30.83 -4.81
C ASP A 669 -15.34 29.42 -5.13
N ASP A 670 -15.89 28.82 -6.19
CA ASP A 670 -15.43 27.55 -6.76
C ASP A 670 -15.42 27.63 -8.29
N GLY A 671 -14.35 27.19 -8.94
CA GLY A 671 -14.21 27.36 -10.38
C GLY A 671 -13.36 26.28 -11.01
N GLU A 672 -13.88 25.66 -12.06
CA GLU A 672 -13.19 24.60 -12.80
C GLU A 672 -13.31 24.80 -14.32
N ILE A 673 -12.25 24.44 -15.06
CA ILE A 673 -12.25 24.32 -16.51
C ILE A 673 -11.92 22.90 -16.89
N TRP A 674 -12.78 22.27 -17.69
CA TRP A 674 -12.53 20.94 -18.25
C TRP A 674 -11.94 21.07 -19.64
N VAL A 675 -10.81 20.40 -19.88
CA VAL A 675 -10.10 20.36 -21.16
C VAL A 675 -10.58 19.16 -21.97
N ARG A 676 -11.11 19.41 -23.17
CA ARG A 676 -11.79 18.44 -24.04
C ARG A 676 -12.78 17.56 -23.26
N PRO A 677 -13.86 18.16 -22.72
CA PRO A 677 -14.92 17.38 -22.12
C PRO A 677 -15.45 16.39 -23.17
N HIS A 678 -15.70 15.14 -22.76
CA HIS A 678 -16.11 14.05 -23.66
C HIS A 678 -15.13 13.78 -24.81
N GLU A 679 -13.84 14.04 -24.59
CA GLU A 679 -12.77 13.82 -25.58
C GLU A 679 -12.95 14.62 -26.89
N GLY A 680 -13.70 15.73 -26.85
CA GLY A 680 -13.98 16.52 -28.05
C GLY A 680 -15.00 15.88 -29.01
N VAL A 681 -15.67 14.81 -28.59
CA VAL A 681 -16.81 14.23 -29.31
C VAL A 681 -17.95 15.26 -29.34
N PRO A 682 -18.57 15.52 -30.51
CA PRO A 682 -19.65 16.50 -30.60
C PRO A 682 -20.90 15.97 -29.87
N HIS A 683 -21.73 16.90 -29.40
CA HIS A 683 -23.02 16.53 -28.81
C HIS A 683 -23.90 15.78 -29.83
N ARG A 684 -24.75 14.84 -29.35
CA ARG A 684 -25.50 13.86 -30.18
C ARG A 684 -26.33 14.45 -31.34
N HIS A 685 -26.54 15.76 -31.39
CA HIS A 685 -27.29 16.45 -32.45
C HIS A 685 -26.66 17.80 -32.88
N GLY A 686 -25.33 17.95 -32.74
CA GLY A 686 -24.63 19.20 -33.06
C GLY A 686 -23.35 19.02 -33.88
N LEU A 687 -22.94 20.09 -34.56
CA LEU A 687 -21.64 20.20 -35.25
C LEU A 687 -20.56 20.89 -34.39
N ASP A 688 -20.93 21.25 -33.16
CA ASP A 688 -20.06 21.91 -32.19
C ASP A 688 -19.31 20.85 -31.37
N HIS A 689 -17.98 20.85 -31.49
CA HIS A 689 -17.09 19.98 -30.74
C HIS A 689 -16.58 20.71 -29.50
N PRO A 690 -16.91 20.26 -28.29
CA PRO A 690 -16.53 20.99 -27.09
C PRO A 690 -15.03 20.87 -26.82
N LEU A 691 -14.36 22.02 -26.74
CA LEU A 691 -12.93 22.14 -26.47
C LEU A 691 -12.66 22.40 -25.00
N LEU A 692 -13.38 23.36 -24.41
CA LEU A 692 -13.27 23.70 -22.98
C LEU A 692 -14.67 23.93 -22.42
N ARG A 693 -14.89 23.51 -21.17
CA ARG A 693 -16.08 23.82 -20.39
C ARG A 693 -15.66 24.53 -19.10
N TYR A 694 -16.15 25.74 -18.89
CA TYR A 694 -15.95 26.53 -17.67
C TYR A 694 -17.19 26.34 -16.79
N ARG A 695 -16.99 26.07 -15.50
CA ARG A 695 -18.06 26.02 -14.52
C ARG A 695 -17.59 26.76 -13.28
N LEU A 696 -18.27 27.87 -12.97
CA LEU A 696 -17.93 28.77 -11.89
C LEU A 696 -19.14 28.94 -10.96
N ALA A 697 -18.94 28.72 -9.67
CA ALA A 697 -19.76 29.23 -8.59
C ALA A 697 -19.19 30.58 -8.15
N LEU A 698 -20.03 31.60 -8.18
CA LEU A 698 -19.67 32.98 -7.90
C LEU A 698 -20.44 33.45 -6.66
N ARG A 699 -19.84 34.38 -5.91
CA ARG A 699 -20.44 35.03 -4.76
C ARG A 699 -20.39 36.54 -4.93
N ASP A 700 -21.52 37.21 -4.70
CA ASP A 700 -21.57 38.68 -4.69
C ASP A 700 -21.15 39.25 -3.32
N SER A 701 -21.09 40.59 -3.22
CA SER A 701 -20.73 41.31 -1.99
C SER A 701 -21.72 41.09 -0.85
N ASP A 702 -22.96 40.75 -1.17
CA ASP A 702 -24.05 40.54 -0.23
C ASP A 702 -24.13 39.07 0.23
N GLY A 703 -23.26 38.21 -0.31
CA GLY A 703 -23.14 36.80 0.04
C GLY A 703 -24.04 35.86 -0.75
N ASN A 704 -24.80 36.35 -1.75
CA ASN A 704 -25.65 35.50 -2.57
C ASN A 704 -24.84 34.73 -3.62
N GLY A 705 -25.31 33.51 -3.91
CA GLY A 705 -24.69 32.59 -4.86
C GLY A 705 -25.20 32.78 -6.29
N TRP A 706 -24.27 32.68 -7.24
CA TRP A 706 -24.52 32.71 -8.68
C TRP A 706 -23.75 31.57 -9.33
N TRP A 707 -24.24 31.08 -10.47
CA TRP A 707 -23.52 30.11 -11.27
C TRP A 707 -23.27 30.66 -12.69
N LEU A 708 -22.13 30.30 -13.26
CA LEU A 708 -21.75 30.63 -14.62
C LEU A 708 -21.17 29.40 -15.30
N GLU A 709 -21.74 29.05 -16.45
CA GLU A 709 -21.24 28.00 -17.31
C GLU A 709 -20.79 28.58 -18.65
N GLY A 710 -19.60 28.18 -19.10
CA GLY A 710 -19.03 28.63 -20.37
C GLY A 710 -18.59 27.46 -21.25
N TRP A 711 -18.80 27.58 -22.55
CA TRP A 711 -18.41 26.58 -23.54
C TRP A 711 -17.58 27.21 -24.65
N LYS A 712 -16.45 26.56 -24.93
CA LYS A 712 -15.62 26.84 -26.09
C LYS A 712 -15.74 25.67 -27.04
N THR A 713 -16.17 25.91 -28.27
CA THR A 713 -16.44 24.85 -29.25
C THR A 713 -15.61 25.04 -30.52
N ALA A 714 -15.34 23.94 -31.21
CA ALA A 714 -14.74 23.90 -32.53
C ALA A 714 -15.76 23.46 -33.59
N ARG A 715 -15.59 23.94 -34.82
CA ARG A 715 -16.36 23.54 -36.00
C ARG A 715 -15.42 23.41 -37.20
N ALA A 716 -15.82 22.60 -38.20
CA ALA A 716 -15.10 22.45 -39.46
C ALA A 716 -15.17 23.74 -40.33
N ARG A 717 -14.36 24.76 -39.99
CA ARG A 717 -14.24 26.05 -40.69
C ARG A 717 -12.82 26.59 -40.58
N PHE A 718 -12.38 27.40 -41.55
CA PHE A 718 -11.02 27.96 -41.63
C PHE A 718 -10.73 29.11 -40.63
N ASP A 719 -11.51 29.29 -39.56
CA ASP A 719 -11.37 30.37 -38.58
C ASP A 719 -10.91 29.90 -37.18
N TYR A 720 -10.02 28.91 -37.13
CA TYR A 720 -9.52 28.30 -35.88
C TYR A 720 -9.05 29.30 -34.82
N MET A 721 -8.34 30.37 -35.20
CA MET A 721 -7.87 31.39 -34.25
C MET A 721 -9.00 32.19 -33.59
N LYS A 722 -10.15 32.30 -34.26
CA LYS A 722 -11.34 32.95 -33.71
C LYS A 722 -12.08 31.99 -32.78
N GLN A 723 -12.21 30.73 -33.17
CA GLN A 723 -12.81 29.65 -32.34
C GLN A 723 -12.00 29.45 -31.05
N ALA A 724 -10.67 29.38 -31.16
CA ALA A 724 -9.76 29.21 -30.03
C ALA A 724 -9.73 30.38 -29.04
N ARG A 725 -10.45 31.48 -29.28
CA ARG A 725 -10.48 32.66 -28.39
C ARG A 725 -11.89 33.07 -27.97
N THR A 726 -12.91 32.34 -28.39
CA THR A 726 -14.32 32.67 -28.14
C THR A 726 -14.91 31.70 -27.13
N LEU A 727 -15.56 32.23 -26.09
CA LEU A 727 -16.25 31.48 -25.05
C LEU A 727 -17.71 31.94 -25.03
N THR A 728 -18.64 31.02 -25.27
CA THR A 728 -20.07 31.27 -25.08
C THR A 728 -20.40 31.03 -23.61
N ILE A 729 -21.15 31.92 -22.97
CA ILE A 729 -21.48 31.78 -21.54
C ILE A 729 -22.98 31.78 -21.30
N ARG A 730 -23.39 31.15 -20.20
CA ARG A 730 -24.71 31.22 -19.59
C ARG A 730 -24.53 31.44 -18.09
N ALA A 731 -25.39 32.24 -17.48
CA ALA A 731 -25.32 32.50 -16.04
C ALA A 731 -26.73 32.64 -15.45
N GLY A 732 -26.85 32.33 -14.16
CA GLY A 732 -28.08 32.42 -13.38
C GLY A 732 -27.79 32.53 -11.89
N ARG A 733 -28.83 32.79 -11.10
CA ARG A 733 -28.73 32.69 -9.64
C ARG A 733 -28.67 31.23 -9.22
N GLU A 734 -28.08 30.97 -8.06
CA GLU A 734 -28.03 29.62 -7.50
C GLU A 734 -29.44 29.01 -7.39
N GLY A 735 -29.63 27.81 -7.93
CA GLY A 735 -30.93 27.12 -7.98
C GLY A 735 -31.88 27.55 -9.10
N GLU A 736 -31.55 28.59 -9.87
CA GLU A 736 -32.38 29.10 -10.96
C GLU A 736 -31.81 28.74 -12.36
N PRO A 737 -32.66 28.63 -13.39
CA PRO A 737 -32.19 28.45 -14.78
C PRO A 737 -31.41 29.68 -15.28
N ALA A 738 -30.70 29.52 -16.39
CA ALA A 738 -29.90 30.61 -16.96
C ALA A 738 -30.79 31.79 -17.35
N SER A 739 -30.60 32.93 -16.70
CA SER A 739 -31.28 34.19 -17.02
C SER A 739 -30.48 35.04 -18.01
N LEU A 740 -29.17 34.80 -18.11
CA LEU A 740 -28.26 35.56 -18.96
C LEU A 740 -27.45 34.64 -19.88
N ALA A 741 -27.14 35.14 -21.07
CA ALA A 741 -26.25 34.49 -22.03
C ALA A 741 -25.40 35.52 -22.78
N GLY A 742 -24.24 35.09 -23.28
CA GLY A 742 -23.33 36.00 -23.95
C GLY A 742 -22.13 35.35 -24.60
N THR A 743 -21.24 36.19 -25.10
CA THR A 743 -19.98 35.74 -25.70
C THR A 743 -18.82 36.57 -25.18
N MET A 744 -17.84 35.87 -24.62
CA MET A 744 -16.61 36.39 -24.07
C MET A 744 -15.44 36.05 -24.99
N ARG A 745 -14.42 36.91 -25.04
CA ARG A 745 -13.21 36.68 -25.83
C ARG A 745 -11.95 37.07 -25.08
N VAL A 746 -10.90 36.28 -25.24
CA VAL A 746 -9.54 36.65 -24.82
C VAL A 746 -8.95 37.64 -25.84
N PRO A 747 -8.56 38.86 -25.46
CA PRO A 747 -7.98 39.84 -26.39
C PRO A 747 -6.67 39.37 -27.05
N LYS A 748 -6.49 39.68 -28.35
CA LYS A 748 -5.33 39.19 -29.14
C LYS A 748 -4.00 39.69 -28.58
N LYS A 749 -4.01 40.93 -28.09
CA LYS A 749 -2.83 41.61 -27.53
C LYS A 749 -2.44 41.07 -26.15
N SER A 750 -3.36 40.50 -25.39
CA SER A 750 -3.07 39.95 -24.06
C SER A 750 -2.68 38.47 -24.09
N TYR A 751 -3.16 37.70 -25.07
CA TYR A 751 -2.94 36.24 -25.17
C TYR A 751 -1.49 35.81 -24.94
N LYS A 752 -0.52 36.33 -25.71
CA LYS A 752 0.89 35.95 -25.55
C LYS A 752 1.44 36.34 -24.17
N ARG A 753 1.15 37.57 -23.73
CA ARG A 753 1.62 38.10 -22.45
C ARG A 753 1.06 37.34 -21.26
N GLU A 754 -0.20 36.94 -21.32
CA GLU A 754 -0.92 36.35 -20.19
C GLU A 754 -0.82 34.81 -20.18
N GLN A 755 -0.98 34.15 -21.35
CA GLN A 755 -1.09 32.69 -21.44
C GLN A 755 0.20 31.97 -21.85
N ILE A 756 1.26 32.70 -22.24
CA ILE A 756 2.56 32.11 -22.59
C ILE A 756 3.66 32.70 -21.71
N ASP A 757 3.86 34.02 -21.78
CA ASP A 757 4.93 34.69 -21.05
C ASP A 757 4.59 34.81 -19.55
N GLY A 758 3.31 35.03 -19.23
CA GLY A 758 2.77 35.21 -17.89
C GLY A 758 2.61 33.95 -17.04
N ILE A 759 2.97 32.77 -17.58
CA ILE A 759 3.00 31.52 -16.84
C ILE A 759 4.04 31.63 -15.72
N ARG A 760 3.56 31.51 -14.48
CA ARG A 760 4.37 31.40 -13.27
C ARG A 760 4.36 29.96 -12.79
N VAL A 761 5.48 29.51 -12.28
CA VAL A 761 5.68 28.18 -11.71
C VAL A 761 6.06 28.36 -10.24
N ASN A 762 5.75 27.37 -9.41
CA ASN A 762 6.07 27.40 -7.99
C ASN A 762 7.54 27.80 -7.77
N PRO A 763 7.82 28.89 -7.02
CA PRO A 763 9.17 29.44 -6.87
C PRO A 763 10.08 28.55 -6.02
N ASN A 764 9.53 27.61 -5.27
CA ASN A 764 10.30 26.64 -4.48
C ASN A 764 10.97 25.56 -5.36
N LEU A 765 10.65 25.51 -6.66
CA LEU A 765 11.24 24.58 -7.62
C LEU A 765 12.54 25.14 -8.21
N SER A 766 13.46 24.25 -8.58
CA SER A 766 14.70 24.63 -9.25
C SER A 766 14.42 25.30 -10.60
N MET A 767 15.35 26.12 -11.10
CA MET A 767 15.21 26.76 -12.42
C MET A 767 15.02 25.76 -13.57
N ARG A 768 15.55 24.54 -13.43
CA ARG A 768 15.38 23.45 -14.40
C ARG A 768 13.95 22.90 -14.35
N GLU A 769 13.46 22.59 -13.16
CA GLU A 769 12.07 22.14 -12.93
C GLU A 769 11.06 23.17 -13.43
N GLN A 770 11.27 24.45 -13.15
CA GLN A 770 10.38 25.52 -13.62
C GLN A 770 10.27 25.55 -15.16
N ARG A 771 11.39 25.33 -15.86
CA ARG A 771 11.41 25.25 -17.33
C ARG A 771 10.69 24.00 -17.84
N ILE A 772 10.91 22.84 -17.21
CA ILE A 772 10.27 21.57 -17.57
C ILE A 772 8.75 21.66 -17.37
N ALA A 773 8.29 22.16 -16.22
CA ALA A 773 6.87 22.32 -15.92
C ALA A 773 6.18 23.22 -16.96
N LYS A 774 6.78 24.36 -17.30
CA LYS A 774 6.27 25.27 -18.33
C LYS A 774 6.23 24.61 -19.71
N LEU A 775 7.27 23.87 -20.09
CA LEU A 775 7.34 23.14 -21.36
C LEU A 775 6.28 22.02 -21.42
N ALA A 776 6.14 21.24 -20.35
CA ALA A 776 5.19 20.14 -20.24
C ALA A 776 3.75 20.65 -20.39
N TRP A 777 3.41 21.73 -19.67
CA TRP A 777 2.12 22.41 -19.80
C TRP A 777 1.86 22.89 -21.23
N LEU A 778 2.78 23.66 -21.82
CA LEU A 778 2.60 24.22 -23.16
C LEU A 778 2.45 23.11 -24.22
N THR A 779 3.24 22.04 -24.09
CA THR A 779 3.18 20.89 -25.01
C THR A 779 1.86 20.15 -24.87
N TRP A 780 1.48 19.79 -23.65
CA TRP A 780 0.24 19.04 -23.39
C TRP A 780 -1.00 19.84 -23.80
N PHE A 781 -1.12 21.08 -23.35
CA PHE A 781 -2.30 21.91 -23.61
C PHE A 781 -2.45 22.23 -25.10
N SER A 782 -1.35 22.54 -25.80
CA SER A 782 -1.37 22.79 -27.23
C SER A 782 -1.73 21.55 -28.03
N ALA A 783 -1.25 20.36 -27.62
CA ALA A 783 -1.64 19.10 -28.24
C ALA A 783 -3.14 18.81 -28.08
N GLN A 784 -3.70 19.01 -26.88
CA GLN A 784 -5.13 18.83 -26.64
C GLN A 784 -5.98 19.81 -27.46
N LEU A 785 -5.67 21.11 -27.43
CA LEU A 785 -6.41 22.08 -28.24
C LEU A 785 -6.27 21.82 -29.75
N GLY A 786 -5.08 21.44 -30.21
CA GLY A 786 -4.80 21.12 -31.61
C GLY A 786 -5.62 19.93 -32.11
N GLN A 787 -5.66 18.84 -31.32
CA GLN A 787 -6.52 17.68 -31.62
C GLN A 787 -7.99 18.10 -31.75
N GLY A 788 -8.52 18.83 -30.77
CA GLY A 788 -9.91 19.25 -30.79
C GLY A 788 -10.27 20.21 -31.93
N LEU A 789 -9.33 21.03 -32.41
CA LEU A 789 -9.55 21.92 -33.57
C LEU A 789 -9.49 21.18 -34.91
N LEU A 790 -8.62 20.19 -35.07
CA LEU A 790 -8.43 19.43 -36.31
C LEU A 790 -9.45 18.30 -36.50
N GLU A 791 -9.90 17.71 -35.39
CA GLU A 791 -10.82 16.57 -35.37
C GLU A 791 -12.13 16.78 -36.16
N PRO A 792 -12.82 17.95 -36.09
CA PRO A 792 -13.99 18.22 -36.92
C PRO A 792 -13.71 18.13 -38.42
N THR A 793 -12.55 18.64 -38.88
CA THR A 793 -12.18 18.58 -40.30
C THR A 793 -11.76 17.18 -40.74
N LEU A 794 -11.07 16.42 -39.88
CA LEU A 794 -10.71 15.03 -40.19
C LEU A 794 -11.95 14.14 -40.28
N ARG A 795 -12.93 14.33 -39.38
CA ARG A 795 -14.21 13.61 -39.41
C ARG A 795 -15.05 13.99 -40.62
N ALA A 796 -15.16 15.28 -40.95
CA ALA A 796 -15.84 15.72 -42.17
C ALA A 796 -15.15 15.16 -43.43
N GLY A 797 -13.82 15.11 -43.45
CA GLY A 797 -13.05 14.48 -44.52
C GLY A 797 -13.29 12.97 -44.61
N ALA A 798 -13.32 12.27 -43.48
CA ALA A 798 -13.62 10.83 -43.44
C ALA A 798 -15.06 10.52 -43.87
N GLU A 799 -16.03 11.38 -43.55
CA GLU A 799 -17.42 11.30 -44.05
C GLU A 799 -17.50 11.60 -45.55
N LEU A 800 -16.76 12.60 -46.05
CA LEU A 800 -16.68 12.92 -47.48
C LEU A 800 -15.99 11.82 -48.29
N LEU A 801 -15.05 11.09 -47.69
CA LEU A 801 -14.31 9.99 -48.30
C LEU A 801 -14.95 8.61 -48.03
N ASP A 802 -16.11 8.56 -47.38
CA ASP A 802 -16.86 7.34 -47.05
C ASP A 802 -16.04 6.28 -46.28
N LEU A 803 -15.08 6.72 -45.46
CA LEU A 803 -14.13 5.86 -44.73
C LEU A 803 -14.70 5.30 -43.41
N ARG A 804 -16.02 5.39 -43.18
CA ARG A 804 -16.65 4.84 -41.96
C ARG A 804 -17.05 3.38 -42.19
N PRO A 805 -16.74 2.45 -41.26
CA PRO A 805 -17.18 1.05 -41.33
C PRO A 805 -18.71 0.89 -41.49
N ASP A 806 -19.48 1.81 -40.90
CA ASP A 806 -20.95 1.74 -40.86
C ASP A 806 -21.63 1.99 -42.22
N ALA A 807 -20.96 2.67 -43.15
CA ALA A 807 -21.51 2.92 -44.49
C ALA A 807 -21.63 1.62 -45.30
N ILE A 808 -20.70 0.69 -45.10
CA ILE A 808 -20.70 -0.63 -45.74
C ILE A 808 -21.86 -1.48 -45.21
N ASP A 809 -22.13 -1.43 -43.90
CA ASP A 809 -23.22 -2.19 -43.29
C ASP A 809 -24.60 -1.65 -43.68
N LEU A 810 -24.75 -0.32 -43.78
CA LEU A 810 -25.98 0.31 -44.29
C LEU A 810 -26.29 -0.06 -45.74
N ASP A 811 -25.28 -0.12 -46.60
CA ASP A 811 -25.48 -0.49 -48.01
C ASP A 811 -25.78 -1.99 -48.14
N LYS A 812 -25.20 -2.83 -47.28
CA LYS A 812 -25.48 -4.27 -47.17
C LYS A 812 -26.93 -4.54 -46.73
N ASP A 813 -27.43 -3.80 -45.75
CA ASP A 813 -28.82 -3.88 -45.28
C ASP A 813 -29.80 -3.39 -46.35
N ARG A 814 -29.45 -2.33 -47.07
CA ARG A 814 -30.25 -1.81 -48.19
C ARG A 814 -30.32 -2.80 -49.34
N TYR A 815 -29.21 -3.51 -49.62
CA TYR A 815 -29.16 -4.58 -50.61
C TYR A 815 -29.99 -5.80 -50.19
N GLN A 816 -29.91 -6.21 -48.92
CA GLN A 816 -30.71 -7.28 -48.34
C GLN A 816 -32.22 -6.97 -48.40
N ALA A 817 -32.62 -5.73 -48.12
CA ALA A 817 -34.00 -5.29 -48.22
C ALA A 817 -34.51 -5.34 -49.68
N LYS A 818 -33.69 -4.90 -50.64
CA LYS A 818 -34.03 -5.01 -52.07
C LYS A 818 -34.15 -6.46 -52.53
N LEU A 819 -33.27 -7.36 -52.07
CA LEU A 819 -33.36 -8.80 -52.35
C LEU A 819 -34.66 -9.41 -51.82
N LYS A 820 -35.03 -9.09 -50.57
CA LYS A 820 -36.30 -9.56 -49.98
C LYS A 820 -37.52 -9.01 -50.72
N GLN A 821 -37.49 -7.75 -51.12
CA GLN A 821 -38.54 -7.14 -51.93
C GLN A 821 -38.68 -7.89 -53.27
N TRP A 822 -37.56 -8.13 -53.94
CA TRP A 822 -37.51 -8.81 -55.24
C TRP A 822 -37.99 -10.27 -55.15
N GLU A 823 -37.65 -10.98 -54.07
CA GLU A 823 -38.19 -12.33 -53.81
C GLU A 823 -39.70 -12.33 -53.54
N LYS A 824 -40.21 -11.29 -52.89
CA LYS A 824 -41.64 -11.11 -52.60
C LYS A 824 -42.41 -10.82 -53.89
N ASP A 825 -41.88 -9.94 -54.74
CA ASP A 825 -42.44 -9.62 -56.04
C ASP A 825 -42.39 -10.84 -56.99
N ARG A 826 -41.30 -11.62 -56.95
CA ARG A 826 -41.18 -12.89 -57.69
C ARG A 826 -42.21 -13.95 -57.25
N LYS A 827 -42.59 -13.97 -55.97
CA LYS A 827 -43.64 -14.85 -55.43
C LYS A 827 -45.06 -14.38 -55.77
N HIS A 828 -45.26 -13.10 -56.10
CA HIS A 828 -46.53 -12.59 -56.61
C HIS A 828 -46.70 -12.75 -58.13
N LEU A 829 -45.59 -12.97 -58.85
CA LEU A 829 -45.56 -13.23 -60.29
C LEU A 829 -45.57 -14.73 -60.68
N ARG A 830 -45.58 -15.63 -59.69
CA ARG A 830 -45.80 -17.08 -59.84
C ARG A 830 -47.12 -17.45 -59.19
#